data_AF-A0A355UCN4-F1
#
_entry.id   AF-A0A355UCN4-F1
#
_cell.length_a   1.000
_cell.length_b   1.000
_cell.length_c   1.000
_cell.angle_alpha   90.00
_cell.angle_beta   90.00
_cell.angle_gamma   90.00
#
_symmetry.space_group_name_H-M   'P 1'
#
loop_
_entity.id
_entity.type
_entity.pdbx_description
1 polymer ?
#
loop_
_entity_poly.entity_id
_entity_poly.type
_entity_poly.pdbx_seq_one_letter_code
_entity_poly.pdbx_strand_id
1 'polypeptide(L)'
;MQMYIWKSASPGDYFCVNSPNSIKGKYSANVASFGPALTSIPVTGKLVLVDDGTANGDQGCNALTNASALSGNIALIRRKGCNFSLKVENAQDAGAIAVVIYSDDNNPIVMGGTNVGINIPSVHISQSDGLAILDVMTVQDVNVSLYDSSDVSSNIFDSDFDNGVIAHEYGHGISTRLTGGASNSSCLSNEEQMGEGWSDFFSLVMTHQPNDSANKLRGIGTYVVDMPTNGRGIRNYPYSADINRSPYSYDDIKSFSVPHGVGSVWCAMLWDLYWVMIDKYGYDSDIYNGTGGNNKTMQLVIDGMKLQPCNPGFSDARDAIILADKNANGGDNELLIWSSFSRRGLGYSAVQGSSDDRSDGSEAFDIPPYLKNKLQIKKTAAESVSNGEELTYTLALYNKTRQTIGNIQIKDTLSKDASLVTASLNCGTESNGIITVLIDSIASGDSFICRFNVIPNFANASSSVWEDYTENGVGDWKVTSAGSGEDWQIVNLTISNAVWKVTNAEISTDLYLARELDLTNLNSPSFSFRHWINSEDGWDGGVIEIQTDGSTWFDAGPYFTKNGYNKIIQSNPASAISGRDAFTGNSGGFIESILNLTSFENQTINIRFRFASDGAAAEDGWYIDDFKLINAVKITNSITVGYGENEVDKTSAITLILPGKSNSIQLFNTSKLKIYPNPSSSHVVIESEVNDKLRFTLSDIQGKNLITQYAIGKGRIDVSMLSTGIYMLNLELNGIPSVHKLIIN
;
A
#
# COMPACT_ATOMS: atom_id res chain seq x y z
N MET A 1 1.22 -44.48 -4.64
CA MET A 1 0.03 -43.66 -4.37
C MET A 1 -0.84 -44.46 -3.43
N GLN A 2 -0.96 -44.00 -2.19
CA GLN A 2 -1.90 -44.53 -1.22
C GLN A 2 -2.90 -43.41 -0.98
N MET A 3 -4.17 -43.72 -1.14
CA MET A 3 -5.26 -42.78 -0.97
C MET A 3 -5.95 -43.02 0.37
N TYR A 4 -6.66 -42.01 0.87
CA TYR A 4 -7.11 -41.99 2.25
C TYR A 4 -8.61 -41.75 2.34
N ILE A 5 -9.20 -42.29 3.40
CA ILE A 5 -10.55 -41.94 3.78
C ILE A 5 -10.50 -40.62 4.54
N TRP A 6 -11.18 -39.62 3.99
CA TRP A 6 -11.37 -38.31 4.61
C TRP A 6 -12.67 -38.31 5.36
N LYS A 7 -12.65 -37.87 6.61
CA LYS A 7 -13.86 -37.46 7.30
C LYS A 7 -14.01 -35.97 7.00
N SER A 8 -15.10 -35.55 6.36
CA SER A 8 -15.35 -34.11 6.13
C SER A 8 -15.79 -33.37 7.39
N ALA A 9 -15.86 -34.06 8.53
CA ALA A 9 -15.74 -33.33 9.78
C ALA A 9 -14.45 -32.53 9.67
N SER A 10 -14.59 -31.20 9.66
CA SER A 10 -13.44 -30.30 9.66
C SER A 10 -12.42 -30.82 10.67
N PRO A 11 -11.11 -30.80 10.37
CA PRO A 11 -10.11 -31.06 11.37
C PRO A 11 -10.42 -30.21 12.61
N GLY A 12 -10.69 -30.87 13.73
CA GLY A 12 -10.86 -30.22 15.02
C GLY A 12 -12.08 -29.33 15.24
N ASP A 13 -13.27 -29.88 15.01
CA ASP A 13 -14.50 -29.27 15.49
C ASP A 13 -14.69 -29.58 16.99
N TYR A 14 -13.83 -28.94 17.79
CA TYR A 14 -13.64 -29.16 19.23
C TYR A 14 -14.35 -28.14 20.12
N PHE A 15 -14.88 -27.06 19.53
CA PHE A 15 -15.38 -25.90 20.25
C PHE A 15 -16.61 -25.29 19.57
N CYS A 16 -17.68 -25.10 20.35
CA CYS A 16 -18.95 -24.55 19.89
C CYS A 16 -19.49 -23.54 20.90
N VAL A 17 -19.96 -22.39 20.41
CA VAL A 17 -20.73 -21.42 21.18
C VAL A 17 -22.22 -21.77 21.07
N ASN A 18 -22.85 -22.07 22.20
CA ASN A 18 -24.26 -22.48 22.28
C ASN A 18 -25.21 -21.28 22.32
N SER A 19 -24.80 -20.21 23.01
CA SER A 19 -25.52 -18.94 23.13
C SER A 19 -24.53 -17.82 23.48
N PRO A 20 -24.81 -16.56 23.12
CA PRO A 20 -26.03 -16.02 22.50
C PRO A 20 -26.12 -16.29 20.99
N ASN A 21 -27.32 -16.17 20.39
CA ASN A 21 -27.55 -16.48 18.97
C ASN A 21 -26.69 -15.65 18.00
N SER A 22 -26.23 -14.45 18.41
CA SER A 22 -25.42 -13.55 17.58
C SER A 22 -24.05 -14.12 17.22
N ILE A 23 -23.50 -15.00 18.06
CA ILE A 23 -22.20 -15.66 17.87
C ILE A 23 -22.32 -17.18 18.02
N LYS A 24 -23.54 -17.71 17.89
CA LYS A 24 -23.78 -19.15 18.00
C LYS A 24 -23.19 -19.85 16.78
N GLY A 25 -22.37 -20.86 17.02
CA GLY A 25 -21.72 -21.57 15.94
C GLY A 25 -20.53 -22.40 16.40
N LYS A 26 -20.00 -23.16 15.47
CA LYS A 26 -18.76 -23.92 15.62
C LYS A 26 -17.59 -23.05 15.19
N TYR A 27 -16.50 -23.17 15.90
CA TYR A 27 -15.31 -22.34 15.74
C TYR A 27 -14.10 -23.24 15.50
N SER A 28 -13.17 -22.79 14.64
CA SER A 28 -11.95 -23.56 14.38
C SER A 28 -11.11 -23.64 15.65
N ALA A 29 -10.76 -24.87 16.04
CA ALA A 29 -10.04 -25.11 17.27
C ALA A 29 -9.04 -26.26 17.13
N ASN A 30 -7.97 -26.22 17.92
CA ASN A 30 -7.03 -27.32 18.09
C ASN A 30 -6.97 -27.74 19.56
N VAL A 31 -6.88 -29.04 19.83
CA VAL A 31 -6.72 -29.55 21.21
C VAL A 31 -5.29 -29.40 21.70
N ALA A 32 -5.11 -29.32 23.02
CA ALA A 32 -3.80 -29.50 23.64
C ALA A 32 -3.26 -30.93 23.45
N SER A 33 -1.94 -31.07 23.38
CA SER A 33 -1.26 -32.37 23.45
C SER A 33 -1.09 -32.89 24.89
N PHE A 34 -1.65 -32.16 25.87
CA PHE A 34 -1.66 -32.46 27.29
C PHE A 34 -3.07 -32.29 27.87
N GLY A 35 -3.28 -32.73 29.11
CA GLY A 35 -4.60 -32.85 29.72
C GLY A 35 -5.39 -34.07 29.19
N PRO A 36 -6.63 -34.26 29.65
CA PRO A 36 -7.53 -35.27 29.11
C PRO A 36 -7.97 -34.91 27.68
N ALA A 37 -8.08 -35.93 26.83
CA ALA A 37 -8.66 -35.78 25.51
C ALA A 37 -10.15 -35.43 25.59
N LEU A 38 -10.63 -34.61 24.65
CA LEU A 38 -12.06 -34.40 24.46
C LEU A 38 -12.73 -35.69 23.97
N THR A 39 -13.99 -35.88 24.35
CA THR A 39 -14.82 -37.01 23.90
C THR A 39 -16.04 -36.48 23.17
N SER A 40 -16.88 -37.36 22.63
CA SER A 40 -18.16 -36.98 22.02
C SER A 40 -19.19 -36.44 23.04
N ILE A 41 -18.91 -36.50 24.35
CA ILE A 41 -19.73 -35.92 25.41
C ILE A 41 -19.30 -34.45 25.64
N PRO A 42 -20.18 -33.46 25.42
CA PRO A 42 -19.87 -32.06 25.66
C PRO A 42 -19.57 -31.69 27.10
N VAL A 43 -18.44 -31.01 27.29
CA VAL A 43 -18.16 -30.20 28.48
C VAL A 43 -18.75 -28.81 28.22
N THR A 44 -19.91 -28.55 28.82
CA THR A 44 -20.68 -27.32 28.59
C THR A 44 -20.63 -26.42 29.82
N GLY A 45 -20.41 -25.13 29.62
CA GLY A 45 -20.32 -24.16 30.70
C GLY A 45 -20.39 -22.71 30.22
N LYS A 46 -20.56 -21.78 31.16
CA LYS A 46 -20.41 -20.35 30.90
C LYS A 46 -18.92 -20.03 30.72
N LEU A 47 -18.59 -19.20 29.73
CA LEU A 47 -17.24 -18.71 29.53
C LEU A 47 -16.93 -17.57 30.51
N VAL A 48 -15.74 -17.58 31.10
CA VAL A 48 -15.27 -16.58 32.06
C VAL A 48 -13.83 -16.20 31.74
N LEU A 49 -13.57 -14.91 31.49
CA LEU A 49 -12.22 -14.40 31.27
C LEU A 49 -11.42 -14.53 32.58
N VAL A 50 -10.20 -15.04 32.49
CA VAL A 50 -9.32 -15.14 33.67
C VAL A 50 -8.79 -13.78 34.09
N ASP A 51 -8.48 -13.64 35.38
CA ASP A 51 -7.79 -12.48 35.93
C ASP A 51 -6.77 -12.93 36.98
N ASP A 52 -5.48 -12.70 36.72
CA ASP A 52 -4.39 -13.04 37.64
C ASP A 52 -3.96 -11.88 38.57
N GLY A 53 -4.70 -10.76 38.55
CA GLY A 53 -4.47 -9.60 39.41
C GLY A 53 -3.35 -8.67 38.93
N THR A 54 -2.79 -8.91 37.73
CA THR A 54 -1.79 -8.03 37.10
C THR A 54 -2.40 -7.15 36.00
N ALA A 55 -1.60 -6.23 35.43
CA ALA A 55 -2.02 -5.40 34.31
C ALA A 55 -2.39 -6.18 33.04
N ASN A 56 -1.94 -7.45 32.92
CA ASN A 56 -2.30 -8.36 31.84
C ASN A 56 -2.98 -9.61 32.43
N GLY A 57 -3.97 -9.38 33.31
CA GLY A 57 -4.67 -10.43 34.06
C GLY A 57 -5.27 -11.54 33.21
N ASP A 58 -5.66 -11.20 31.98
CA ASP A 58 -6.22 -12.09 30.96
C ASP A 58 -5.22 -13.13 30.42
N GLN A 59 -3.93 -12.99 30.73
CA GLN A 59 -2.89 -13.98 30.37
C GLN A 59 -2.81 -15.13 31.38
N GLY A 60 -3.34 -15.01 32.60
CA GLY A 60 -3.39 -16.13 33.56
C GLY A 60 -2.03 -16.75 33.92
N CYS A 61 -0.98 -15.93 33.99
CA CYS A 61 0.39 -16.42 34.26
C CYS A 61 0.72 -16.53 35.74
N ASN A 62 -0.11 -15.94 36.60
CA ASN A 62 -0.06 -16.07 38.05
C ASN A 62 -1.34 -16.76 38.56
N ALA A 63 -1.40 -16.99 39.88
CA ALA A 63 -2.60 -17.52 40.53
C ALA A 63 -3.80 -16.61 40.26
N LEU A 64 -4.91 -17.19 39.80
CA LEU A 64 -6.09 -16.43 39.39
C LEU A 64 -6.85 -15.86 40.60
N THR A 65 -7.16 -14.58 40.56
CA THR A 65 -7.85 -13.85 41.65
C THR A 65 -9.37 -13.99 41.56
N ASN A 66 -9.91 -14.35 40.40
CA ASN A 66 -11.34 -14.47 40.13
C ASN A 66 -11.89 -15.92 40.21
N ALA A 67 -11.29 -16.76 41.06
CA ALA A 67 -11.65 -18.18 41.21
C ALA A 67 -13.14 -18.43 41.50
N SER A 68 -13.82 -17.55 42.24
CA SER A 68 -15.26 -17.68 42.51
C SER A 68 -16.13 -17.61 41.24
N ALA A 69 -15.67 -16.90 40.20
CA ALA A 69 -16.35 -16.83 38.92
C ALA A 69 -16.03 -18.05 38.03
N LEU A 70 -14.80 -18.57 38.14
CA LEU A 70 -14.30 -19.70 37.34
C LEU A 70 -14.78 -21.07 37.83
N SER A 71 -15.05 -21.22 39.13
CA SER A 71 -15.48 -22.49 39.73
C SER A 71 -16.73 -23.06 39.04
N GLY A 72 -16.56 -24.20 38.34
CA GLY A 72 -17.63 -24.87 37.60
C GLY A 72 -17.89 -24.32 36.19
N ASN A 73 -17.09 -23.35 35.73
CA ASN A 73 -17.21 -22.67 34.45
C ASN A 73 -15.97 -22.89 33.56
N ILE A 74 -15.99 -22.37 32.34
CA ILE A 74 -14.93 -22.56 31.34
C ILE A 74 -14.09 -21.28 31.28
N ALA A 75 -12.77 -21.43 31.44
CA ALA A 75 -11.84 -20.30 31.42
C ALA A 75 -11.54 -19.86 29.98
N LEU A 76 -11.55 -18.55 29.71
CA LEU A 76 -10.99 -17.95 28.51
C LEU A 76 -9.68 -17.24 28.85
N ILE A 77 -8.61 -17.54 28.11
CA ILE A 77 -7.25 -17.03 28.38
C ILE A 77 -6.60 -16.54 27.10
N ARG A 78 -5.91 -15.40 27.17
CA ARG A 78 -5.10 -14.88 26.05
C ARG A 78 -3.77 -15.62 25.94
N ARG A 79 -3.40 -16.04 24.72
CA ARG A 79 -2.04 -16.51 24.41
C ARG A 79 -1.06 -15.35 24.51
N LYS A 80 -0.16 -15.40 25.51
CA LYS A 80 1.07 -14.61 25.71
C LYS A 80 1.63 -14.84 27.12
N GLY A 81 2.84 -14.35 27.40
CA GLY A 81 3.41 -14.26 28.76
C GLY A 81 4.01 -15.53 29.33
N CYS A 82 3.32 -16.67 29.26
CA CYS A 82 3.75 -17.93 29.87
C CYS A 82 3.25 -19.16 29.09
N ASN A 83 3.77 -20.34 29.46
CA ASN A 83 3.47 -21.61 28.80
C ASN A 83 2.01 -22.03 28.94
N PHE A 84 1.47 -22.73 27.93
CA PHE A 84 0.08 -23.19 27.91
C PHE A 84 -0.29 -24.08 29.09
N SER A 85 0.58 -25.01 29.48
CA SER A 85 0.31 -25.92 30.61
C SER A 85 0.13 -25.17 31.92
N LEU A 86 0.91 -24.11 32.17
CA LEU A 86 0.77 -23.28 33.38
C LEU A 86 -0.56 -22.52 33.40
N LYS A 87 -1.00 -21.99 32.25
CA LYS A 87 -2.31 -21.31 32.13
C LYS A 87 -3.47 -22.24 32.49
N VAL A 88 -3.41 -23.47 31.97
CA VAL A 88 -4.44 -24.49 32.21
C VAL A 88 -4.41 -24.97 33.67
N GLU A 89 -3.22 -25.13 34.25
CA GLU A 89 -3.04 -25.46 35.68
C GLU A 89 -3.63 -24.37 36.58
N ASN A 90 -3.31 -23.11 36.34
CA ASN A 90 -3.87 -21.98 37.11
C ASN A 90 -5.40 -21.90 37.00
N ALA A 91 -5.97 -22.15 35.82
CA ALA A 91 -7.42 -22.19 35.63
C ALA A 91 -8.06 -23.38 36.34
N GLN A 92 -7.41 -24.55 36.34
CA GLN A 92 -7.85 -25.73 37.07
C GLN A 92 -7.85 -25.48 38.58
N ASP A 93 -6.79 -24.89 39.12
CA ASP A 93 -6.68 -24.58 40.55
C ASP A 93 -7.73 -23.54 40.99
N ALA A 94 -8.16 -22.68 40.07
CA ALA A 94 -9.28 -21.75 40.23
C ALA A 94 -10.67 -22.40 40.07
N GLY A 95 -10.73 -23.71 39.78
CA GLY A 95 -11.96 -24.51 39.70
C GLY A 95 -12.62 -24.56 38.32
N ALA A 96 -11.95 -24.12 37.25
CA ALA A 96 -12.47 -24.25 35.90
C ALA A 96 -12.64 -25.73 35.50
N ILE A 97 -13.64 -26.02 34.68
CA ILE A 97 -13.92 -27.39 34.19
C ILE A 97 -13.38 -27.66 32.77
N ALA A 98 -12.98 -26.60 32.07
CA ALA A 98 -12.32 -26.63 30.77
C ALA A 98 -11.65 -25.28 30.47
N VAL A 99 -10.76 -25.23 29.48
CA VAL A 99 -10.05 -24.00 29.09
C VAL A 99 -10.11 -23.76 27.57
N VAL A 100 -10.37 -22.51 27.20
CA VAL A 100 -10.24 -22.00 25.84
C VAL A 100 -9.12 -20.96 25.83
N ILE A 101 -8.10 -21.18 25.02
CA ILE A 101 -7.00 -20.22 24.82
C ILE A 101 -7.14 -19.64 23.43
N TYR A 102 -7.21 -18.32 23.28
CA TYR A 102 -7.21 -17.69 21.97
C TYR A 102 -5.82 -17.19 21.61
N SER A 103 -5.47 -17.36 20.34
CA SER A 103 -4.14 -17.06 19.81
C SER A 103 -3.82 -15.56 19.81
N ASP A 104 -2.55 -15.23 19.60
CA ASP A 104 -2.06 -13.89 19.25
C ASP A 104 -1.81 -13.73 17.74
N ASP A 105 -2.24 -14.70 16.94
CA ASP A 105 -2.28 -14.73 15.48
C ASP A 105 -3.60 -15.40 14.99
N ASN A 106 -3.89 -15.41 13.68
CA ASN A 106 -5.15 -15.99 13.18
C ASN A 106 -5.13 -17.52 12.95
N ASN A 107 -4.07 -18.23 13.36
CA ASN A 107 -3.93 -19.67 13.08
C ASN A 107 -3.87 -20.48 14.40
N PRO A 108 -4.95 -21.18 14.79
CA PRO A 108 -4.92 -22.01 15.99
C PRO A 108 -3.86 -23.12 15.87
N ILE A 109 -3.02 -23.31 16.88
CA ILE A 109 -2.00 -24.37 16.93
C ILE A 109 -2.35 -25.49 17.91
N VAL A 110 -1.74 -26.67 17.75
CA VAL A 110 -1.75 -27.70 18.78
C VAL A 110 -0.90 -27.23 19.97
N MET A 111 -1.51 -27.03 21.13
CA MET A 111 -0.80 -26.52 22.32
C MET A 111 0.11 -27.60 22.91
N GLY A 112 1.42 -27.32 22.96
CA GLY A 112 2.42 -28.17 23.59
C GLY A 112 2.59 -27.93 25.10
N GLY A 113 2.93 -28.97 25.86
CA GLY A 113 3.18 -28.88 27.31
C GLY A 113 3.37 -30.24 27.98
N THR A 114 3.81 -30.25 29.25
CA THR A 114 3.93 -31.47 30.06
C THR A 114 2.67 -31.73 30.88
N ASN A 115 2.21 -32.97 30.92
CA ASN A 115 0.91 -33.36 31.48
C ASN A 115 0.91 -33.64 33.00
N VAL A 116 1.74 -32.95 33.80
CA VAL A 116 1.82 -33.25 35.23
C VAL A 116 0.68 -32.54 35.96
N GLY A 117 -0.40 -33.26 36.27
CA GLY A 117 -1.47 -32.79 37.17
C GLY A 117 -2.66 -32.08 36.50
N ILE A 118 -2.68 -31.93 35.17
CA ILE A 118 -3.80 -31.32 34.43
C ILE A 118 -4.87 -32.38 34.12
N ASN A 119 -6.08 -32.17 34.64
CA ASN A 119 -7.24 -33.06 34.57
C ASN A 119 -8.46 -32.43 33.89
N ILE A 120 -8.33 -31.25 33.30
CA ILE A 120 -9.38 -30.58 32.52
C ILE A 120 -8.96 -30.41 31.06
N PRO A 121 -9.88 -30.57 30.09
CA PRO A 121 -9.53 -30.45 28.68
C PRO A 121 -9.33 -28.99 28.29
N SER A 122 -8.53 -28.77 27.24
CA SER A 122 -8.28 -27.42 26.70
C SER A 122 -8.20 -27.39 25.18
N VAL A 123 -8.66 -26.28 24.61
CA VAL A 123 -8.65 -26.00 23.17
C VAL A 123 -8.04 -24.64 22.90
N HIS A 124 -7.50 -24.50 21.69
CA HIS A 124 -6.89 -23.29 21.18
C HIS A 124 -7.68 -22.78 19.98
N ILE A 125 -8.08 -21.51 19.99
CA ILE A 125 -8.86 -20.86 18.92
C ILE A 125 -8.10 -19.68 18.31
N SER A 126 -8.59 -19.15 17.20
CA SER A 126 -7.95 -18.02 16.51
C SER A 126 -8.03 -16.74 17.33
N GLN A 127 -7.13 -15.78 17.05
CA GLN A 127 -7.20 -14.45 17.67
C GLN A 127 -8.53 -13.75 17.35
N SER A 128 -8.94 -13.74 16.08
CA SER A 128 -10.19 -13.10 15.65
C SER A 128 -11.42 -13.66 16.37
N ASP A 129 -11.50 -14.98 16.53
CA ASP A 129 -12.63 -15.63 17.20
C ASP A 129 -12.63 -15.35 18.71
N GLY A 130 -11.45 -15.38 19.34
CA GLY A 130 -11.29 -15.05 20.75
C GLY A 130 -11.72 -13.63 21.08
N LEU A 131 -11.33 -12.66 20.26
CA LEU A 131 -11.71 -11.26 20.43
C LEU A 131 -13.22 -11.05 20.20
N ALA A 132 -13.81 -11.65 19.16
CA ALA A 132 -15.25 -11.57 18.92
C ALA A 132 -16.08 -12.15 20.08
N ILE A 133 -15.62 -13.25 20.69
CA ILE A 133 -16.25 -13.83 21.88
C ILE A 133 -16.10 -12.90 23.08
N LEU A 134 -14.91 -12.32 23.27
CA LEU A 134 -14.63 -11.39 24.36
C LEU A 134 -15.53 -10.15 24.32
N ASP A 135 -15.73 -9.57 23.15
CA ASP A 135 -16.62 -8.41 22.95
C ASP A 135 -18.05 -8.73 23.41
N VAL A 136 -18.57 -9.90 23.04
CA VAL A 136 -19.91 -10.31 23.45
C VAL A 136 -19.99 -10.56 24.96
N MET A 137 -18.93 -11.10 25.57
CA MET A 137 -18.85 -11.33 27.02
C MET A 137 -18.92 -10.03 27.85
N THR A 138 -18.58 -8.88 27.27
CA THR A 138 -18.73 -7.58 27.95
C THR A 138 -20.20 -7.16 28.11
N VAL A 139 -21.09 -7.69 27.26
CA VAL A 139 -22.50 -7.29 27.19
C VAL A 139 -23.42 -8.37 27.76
N GLN A 140 -23.09 -9.66 27.58
CA GLN A 140 -23.94 -10.78 28.01
C GLN A 140 -23.16 -12.08 28.19
N ASP A 141 -23.78 -13.05 28.86
CA ASP A 141 -23.17 -14.35 29.12
C ASP A 141 -23.03 -15.18 27.82
N VAL A 142 -21.84 -15.76 27.63
CA VAL A 142 -21.55 -16.72 26.55
C VAL A 142 -21.50 -18.12 27.13
N ASN A 143 -22.29 -19.03 26.57
CA ASN A 143 -22.29 -20.45 26.93
C ASN A 143 -21.65 -21.25 25.80
N VAL A 144 -20.72 -22.14 26.13
CA VAL A 144 -19.94 -22.90 25.16
C VAL A 144 -19.90 -24.38 25.50
N SER A 145 -19.53 -25.18 24.52
CA SER A 145 -19.31 -26.62 24.63
C SER A 145 -17.96 -26.99 24.02
N LEU A 146 -17.16 -27.76 24.75
CA LEU A 146 -15.97 -28.43 24.22
C LEU A 146 -16.24 -29.93 24.10
N TYR A 147 -16.07 -30.49 22.91
CA TYR A 147 -16.25 -31.91 22.63
C TYR A 147 -15.59 -32.30 21.32
N ASP A 148 -15.17 -33.55 21.21
CA ASP A 148 -14.74 -34.08 19.94
C ASP A 148 -15.95 -34.49 19.10
N SER A 149 -16.28 -33.65 18.10
CA SER A 149 -17.38 -33.93 17.19
C SER A 149 -16.99 -34.75 15.95
N SER A 150 -15.74 -35.25 15.88
CA SER A 150 -15.20 -36.01 14.75
C SER A 150 -15.99 -37.27 14.38
N ASP A 151 -16.89 -37.73 15.26
CA ASP A 151 -17.73 -38.93 15.07
C ASP A 151 -19.25 -38.67 15.16
N VAL A 152 -19.72 -37.43 15.28
CA VAL A 152 -21.16 -37.16 15.55
C VAL A 152 -21.95 -36.79 14.29
N SER A 153 -21.29 -36.39 13.19
CA SER A 153 -21.95 -36.14 11.90
C SER A 153 -21.00 -36.08 10.69
N SER A 154 -19.88 -36.84 10.70
CA SER A 154 -18.94 -36.79 9.58
C SER A 154 -19.51 -37.52 8.36
N ASN A 155 -19.71 -36.81 7.25
CA ASN A 155 -19.74 -37.47 5.96
C ASN A 155 -18.34 -38.06 5.73
N ILE A 156 -18.27 -39.34 5.39
CA ILE A 156 -17.03 -40.03 5.07
C ILE A 156 -16.88 -39.96 3.55
N PHE A 157 -15.79 -39.36 3.10
CA PHE A 157 -15.43 -39.22 1.70
C PHE A 157 -14.17 -40.02 1.43
N ASP A 158 -14.27 -40.95 0.50
CA ASP A 158 -13.09 -41.63 0.00
C ASP A 158 -12.45 -40.76 -1.08
N SER A 159 -11.19 -40.33 -0.87
CA SER A 159 -10.50 -39.45 -1.82
C SER A 159 -10.34 -40.05 -3.22
N ASP A 160 -10.52 -41.38 -3.37
CA ASP A 160 -10.52 -42.05 -4.66
C ASP A 160 -11.62 -41.55 -5.61
N PHE A 161 -12.69 -40.93 -5.07
CA PHE A 161 -13.75 -40.33 -5.86
C PHE A 161 -13.49 -38.87 -6.25
N ASP A 162 -12.41 -38.25 -5.75
CA ASP A 162 -11.96 -36.93 -6.19
C ASP A 162 -10.86 -37.06 -7.23
N ASN A 163 -11.24 -36.98 -8.51
CA ASN A 163 -10.30 -37.00 -9.64
C ASN A 163 -9.21 -35.93 -9.51
N GLY A 164 -9.49 -34.80 -8.86
CA GLY A 164 -8.52 -33.75 -8.61
C GLY A 164 -7.43 -34.20 -7.64
N VAL A 165 -7.77 -34.95 -6.59
CA VAL A 165 -6.78 -35.51 -5.65
C VAL A 165 -5.95 -36.58 -6.36
N ILE A 166 -6.56 -37.48 -7.13
CA ILE A 166 -5.81 -38.51 -7.89
C ILE A 166 -4.81 -37.88 -8.86
N ALA A 167 -5.23 -36.86 -9.62
CA ALA A 167 -4.36 -36.14 -10.54
C ALA A 167 -3.22 -35.41 -9.81
N HIS A 168 -3.51 -34.82 -8.65
CA HIS A 168 -2.51 -34.19 -7.79
C HIS A 168 -1.43 -35.18 -7.35
N GLU A 169 -1.83 -36.31 -6.76
CA GLU A 169 -0.87 -37.32 -6.30
C GLU A 169 -0.01 -37.90 -7.44
N TYR A 170 -0.59 -38.04 -8.64
CA TYR A 170 0.17 -38.45 -9.82
C TYR A 170 1.16 -37.36 -10.26
N GLY A 171 0.78 -36.09 -10.11
CA GLY A 171 1.62 -34.92 -10.34
C GLY A 171 2.92 -34.94 -9.54
N HIS A 172 2.92 -35.45 -8.30
CA HIS A 172 4.15 -35.67 -7.54
C HIS A 172 5.06 -36.69 -8.22
N GLY A 173 4.50 -37.79 -8.71
CA GLY A 173 5.25 -38.80 -9.45
C GLY A 173 5.91 -38.25 -10.72
N ILE A 174 5.24 -37.33 -11.42
CA ILE A 174 5.78 -36.65 -12.59
C ILE A 174 6.90 -35.67 -12.18
N SER A 175 6.59 -34.71 -11.31
CA SER A 175 7.50 -33.61 -10.97
C SER A 175 8.79 -34.09 -10.31
N THR A 176 8.71 -35.05 -9.37
CA THR A 176 9.88 -35.60 -8.68
C THR A 176 10.79 -36.46 -9.57
N ARG A 177 10.27 -36.99 -10.69
CA ARG A 177 11.07 -37.78 -11.64
C ARG A 177 11.64 -36.96 -12.78
N LEU A 178 10.99 -35.88 -13.17
CA LEU A 178 11.48 -35.01 -14.23
C LEU A 178 12.54 -34.04 -13.71
N THR A 179 12.30 -33.44 -12.54
CA THR A 179 13.20 -32.45 -11.94
C THR A 179 14.53 -33.08 -11.54
N GLY A 180 15.65 -32.54 -12.04
CA GLY A 180 16.99 -33.08 -11.75
C GLY A 180 17.28 -34.47 -12.35
N GLY A 181 16.37 -34.99 -13.19
CA GLY A 181 16.53 -36.22 -13.95
C GLY A 181 16.00 -37.49 -13.27
N ALA A 182 15.63 -38.47 -14.08
CA ALA A 182 14.88 -39.67 -13.67
C ALA A 182 15.55 -40.55 -12.59
N SER A 183 16.86 -40.41 -12.36
CA SER A 183 17.61 -41.13 -11.33
C SER A 183 17.65 -40.44 -9.97
N ASN A 184 17.12 -39.22 -9.84
CA ASN A 184 17.14 -38.46 -8.59
C ASN A 184 15.73 -37.97 -8.22
N SER A 185 15.16 -38.51 -7.15
CA SER A 185 13.82 -38.15 -6.67
C SER A 185 13.81 -37.19 -5.48
N SER A 186 14.94 -36.57 -5.16
CA SER A 186 15.10 -35.69 -3.98
C SER A 186 15.24 -34.21 -4.36
N CYS A 187 14.99 -33.85 -5.61
CA CYS A 187 15.24 -32.51 -6.15
C CYS A 187 14.16 -31.46 -5.86
N LEU A 188 13.18 -31.79 -5.02
CA LEU A 188 12.06 -30.91 -4.63
C LEU A 188 11.86 -30.97 -3.12
N SER A 189 12.93 -30.65 -2.40
CA SER A 189 12.98 -30.72 -0.93
C SER A 189 13.39 -29.41 -0.25
N ASN A 190 13.71 -28.39 -1.04
CA ASN A 190 14.09 -27.05 -0.59
C ASN A 190 12.87 -26.20 -0.17
N GLU A 191 13.12 -25.06 0.48
CA GLU A 191 12.06 -24.19 1.03
C GLU A 191 11.18 -23.54 -0.06
N GLU A 192 11.72 -23.26 -1.25
CA GLU A 192 10.96 -22.73 -2.40
C GLU A 192 10.36 -23.81 -3.31
N GLN A 193 10.33 -25.09 -2.89
CA GLN A 193 9.95 -26.17 -3.79
C GLN A 193 8.51 -26.06 -4.31
N MET A 194 8.34 -26.34 -5.61
CA MET A 194 7.08 -26.14 -6.36
C MET A 194 6.28 -27.43 -6.61
N GLY A 195 6.68 -28.54 -5.98
CA GLY A 195 6.07 -29.87 -6.05
C GLY A 195 4.56 -29.86 -5.95
N GLU A 196 4.05 -29.27 -4.87
CA GLU A 196 2.61 -29.11 -4.61
C GLU A 196 1.91 -28.28 -5.71
N GLY A 197 2.59 -27.26 -6.23
CA GLY A 197 2.04 -26.37 -7.25
C GLY A 197 1.90 -27.03 -8.63
N TRP A 198 2.88 -27.83 -9.04
CA TRP A 198 2.74 -28.63 -10.26
C TRP A 198 1.62 -29.65 -10.14
N SER A 199 1.49 -30.31 -8.99
CA SER A 199 0.44 -31.28 -8.73
C SER A 199 -0.96 -30.65 -8.78
N ASP A 200 -1.14 -29.49 -8.13
CA ASP A 200 -2.38 -28.72 -8.22
C ASP A 200 -2.68 -28.28 -9.67
N PHE A 201 -1.65 -27.86 -10.42
CA PHE A 201 -1.83 -27.49 -11.82
C PHE A 201 -2.38 -28.66 -12.66
N PHE A 202 -1.83 -29.88 -12.49
CA PHE A 202 -2.36 -31.06 -13.17
C PHE A 202 -3.81 -31.37 -12.73
N SER A 203 -4.13 -31.22 -11.45
CA SER A 203 -5.50 -31.35 -10.95
C SER A 203 -6.46 -30.41 -11.68
N LEU A 204 -6.09 -29.13 -11.81
CA LEU A 204 -6.90 -28.12 -12.48
C LEU A 204 -7.10 -28.39 -13.97
N VAL A 205 -6.03 -28.76 -14.69
CA VAL A 205 -6.06 -29.08 -16.13
C VAL A 205 -6.89 -30.33 -16.40
N MET A 206 -6.69 -31.41 -15.63
CA MET A 206 -7.41 -32.67 -15.84
C MET A 206 -8.90 -32.59 -15.50
N THR A 207 -9.30 -31.59 -14.71
CA THR A 207 -10.70 -31.35 -14.34
C THR A 207 -11.31 -30.13 -15.05
N HIS A 208 -10.58 -29.50 -15.98
CA HIS A 208 -11.09 -28.41 -16.82
C HIS A 208 -12.22 -28.92 -17.73
N GLN A 209 -13.30 -28.13 -17.85
CA GLN A 209 -14.40 -28.40 -18.78
C GLN A 209 -14.40 -27.36 -19.92
N PRO A 210 -14.76 -27.72 -21.17
CA PRO A 210 -14.64 -26.84 -22.33
C PRO A 210 -15.31 -25.45 -22.23
N ASN A 211 -16.31 -25.31 -21.36
CA ASN A 211 -17.06 -24.06 -21.16
C ASN A 211 -16.69 -23.33 -19.85
N ASP A 212 -15.62 -23.75 -19.18
CA ASP A 212 -15.10 -23.02 -18.02
C ASP A 212 -14.58 -21.64 -18.44
N SER A 213 -14.50 -20.72 -17.49
CA SER A 213 -13.95 -19.39 -17.69
C SER A 213 -12.71 -19.17 -16.82
N ALA A 214 -11.83 -18.26 -17.26
CA ALA A 214 -10.62 -17.90 -16.52
C ALA A 214 -10.88 -17.44 -15.07
N ASN A 215 -12.01 -16.76 -14.84
CA ASN A 215 -12.38 -16.21 -13.53
C ASN A 215 -13.17 -17.20 -12.66
N LYS A 216 -13.44 -18.42 -13.14
CA LYS A 216 -14.11 -19.46 -12.35
C LYS A 216 -13.22 -19.85 -11.18
N LEU A 217 -13.78 -19.81 -9.97
CA LEU A 217 -13.09 -20.30 -8.78
C LEU A 217 -12.94 -21.83 -8.84
N ARG A 218 -11.73 -22.31 -8.59
CA ARG A 218 -11.39 -23.73 -8.54
C ARG A 218 -10.65 -24.04 -7.24
N GLY A 219 -11.35 -24.68 -6.30
CA GLY A 219 -10.72 -25.20 -5.09
C GLY A 219 -10.08 -26.57 -5.33
N ILE A 220 -9.13 -26.94 -4.46
CA ILE A 220 -8.53 -28.28 -4.42
C ILE A 220 -9.15 -29.07 -3.27
N GLY A 221 -9.51 -30.33 -3.54
CA GLY A 221 -10.06 -31.24 -2.53
C GLY A 221 -11.43 -30.83 -2.00
N THR A 222 -12.23 -30.06 -2.75
CA THR A 222 -13.54 -29.58 -2.28
C THR A 222 -14.48 -30.73 -1.94
N TYR A 223 -14.38 -31.85 -2.65
CA TYR A 223 -15.19 -33.05 -2.39
C TYR A 223 -14.90 -33.64 -1.01
N VAL A 224 -13.62 -33.85 -0.69
CA VAL A 224 -13.20 -34.51 0.56
C VAL A 224 -13.46 -33.66 1.82
N VAL A 225 -13.71 -32.36 1.64
CA VAL A 225 -14.11 -31.43 2.72
C VAL A 225 -15.55 -30.93 2.62
N ASP A 226 -16.40 -31.61 1.83
CA ASP A 226 -17.85 -31.32 1.70
C ASP A 226 -18.18 -29.86 1.32
N MET A 227 -17.41 -29.31 0.37
CA MET A 227 -17.59 -27.96 -0.16
C MET A 227 -18.13 -27.98 -1.59
N PRO A 228 -18.86 -26.93 -2.02
CA PRO A 228 -19.19 -26.76 -3.43
C PRO A 228 -17.90 -26.61 -4.26
N THR A 229 -17.98 -26.91 -5.55
CA THR A 229 -16.82 -26.93 -6.47
C THR A 229 -16.15 -25.56 -6.67
N ASN A 230 -16.82 -24.48 -6.29
CA ASN A 230 -16.29 -23.11 -6.28
C ASN A 230 -15.80 -22.65 -4.89
N GLY A 231 -15.86 -23.53 -3.88
CA GLY A 231 -15.32 -23.27 -2.56
C GLY A 231 -13.80 -23.21 -2.56
N ARG A 232 -13.23 -22.73 -1.45
CA ARG A 232 -11.77 -22.61 -1.26
C ARG A 232 -11.07 -23.97 -1.34
N GLY A 233 -11.67 -25.01 -0.76
CA GLY A 233 -11.00 -26.28 -0.53
C GLY A 233 -9.89 -26.13 0.52
N ILE A 234 -8.80 -26.88 0.33
CA ILE A 234 -7.72 -27.04 1.31
C ILE A 234 -6.53 -26.08 1.12
N ARG A 235 -6.60 -25.12 0.19
CA ARG A 235 -5.54 -24.12 -0.07
C ARG A 235 -5.87 -22.77 0.57
N ASN A 236 -4.92 -21.83 0.57
CA ASN A 236 -5.09 -20.47 1.12
C ASN A 236 -6.24 -19.72 0.44
N TYR A 237 -6.32 -19.83 -0.89
CA TYR A 237 -7.38 -19.27 -1.75
C TYR A 237 -7.74 -20.26 -2.86
N PRO A 238 -8.96 -20.22 -3.40
CA PRO A 238 -9.27 -20.93 -4.65
C PRO A 238 -8.45 -20.35 -5.82
N TYR A 239 -8.12 -21.17 -6.81
CA TYR A 239 -7.43 -20.72 -8.02
C TYR A 239 -8.40 -20.02 -8.98
N SER A 240 -7.99 -18.88 -9.51
CA SER A 240 -8.71 -18.10 -10.51
C SER A 240 -7.79 -17.09 -11.17
N ALA A 241 -8.06 -16.73 -12.43
CA ALA A 241 -7.42 -15.60 -13.08
C ALA A 241 -7.91 -14.25 -12.53
N ASP A 242 -8.96 -14.22 -11.70
CA ASP A 242 -9.40 -13.02 -10.97
C ASP A 242 -8.53 -12.81 -9.73
N ILE A 243 -7.60 -11.84 -9.80
CA ILE A 243 -6.60 -11.59 -8.75
C ILE A 243 -7.23 -11.14 -7.43
N ASN A 244 -8.40 -10.51 -7.46
CA ASN A 244 -9.06 -10.07 -6.22
C ASN A 244 -9.64 -11.26 -5.43
N ARG A 245 -9.90 -12.38 -6.10
CA ARG A 245 -10.48 -13.59 -5.50
C ARG A 245 -9.47 -14.73 -5.36
N SER A 246 -8.32 -14.59 -6.00
CA SER A 246 -7.16 -15.48 -5.95
C SER A 246 -5.89 -14.63 -5.82
N PRO A 247 -5.69 -13.90 -4.70
CA PRO A 247 -4.67 -12.85 -4.54
C PRO A 247 -3.26 -13.37 -4.26
N TYR A 248 -2.87 -14.49 -4.88
CA TYR A 248 -1.51 -15.02 -4.76
C TYR A 248 -0.49 -14.10 -5.46
N SER A 249 0.58 -13.77 -4.75
CA SER A 249 1.79 -13.10 -5.25
C SER A 249 3.06 -13.84 -4.83
N TYR A 250 4.18 -13.58 -5.51
CA TYR A 250 5.46 -14.24 -5.23
C TYR A 250 5.90 -14.04 -3.77
N ASP A 251 5.73 -12.84 -3.21
CA ASP A 251 6.12 -12.57 -1.81
C ASP A 251 5.31 -13.36 -0.77
N ASP A 252 4.17 -13.95 -1.12
CA ASP A 252 3.39 -14.79 -0.19
C ASP A 252 4.18 -16.02 0.28
N ILE A 253 5.16 -16.50 -0.50
CA ILE A 253 5.99 -17.66 -0.11
C ILE A 253 6.74 -17.41 1.20
N LYS A 254 7.00 -16.14 1.55
CA LYS A 254 7.69 -15.75 2.79
C LYS A 254 6.91 -16.19 4.03
N SER A 255 5.58 -16.12 3.97
CA SER A 255 4.68 -16.35 5.10
C SER A 255 3.88 -17.66 4.99
N PHE A 256 3.68 -18.17 3.78
CA PHE A 256 2.87 -19.35 3.54
C PHE A 256 3.58 -20.65 3.93
N SER A 257 2.79 -21.67 4.28
CA SER A 257 3.32 -22.94 4.75
C SER A 257 4.05 -23.69 3.64
N VAL A 258 5.20 -24.28 3.97
CA VAL A 258 5.88 -25.23 3.09
C VAL A 258 5.35 -26.65 3.37
N PRO A 259 5.05 -27.45 2.33
CA PRO A 259 5.16 -27.08 0.92
C PRO A 259 3.88 -26.49 0.31
N HIS A 260 2.73 -26.73 0.94
CA HIS A 260 1.42 -26.53 0.33
C HIS A 260 1.13 -25.08 -0.08
N GLY A 261 1.37 -24.13 0.82
CA GLY A 261 1.13 -22.72 0.55
C GLY A 261 2.11 -22.14 -0.47
N VAL A 262 3.39 -22.53 -0.43
CA VAL A 262 4.38 -22.18 -1.46
C VAL A 262 3.96 -22.73 -2.83
N GLY A 263 3.57 -24.00 -2.89
CA GLY A 263 3.05 -24.61 -4.11
C GLY A 263 1.82 -23.88 -4.66
N SER A 264 0.94 -23.37 -3.80
CA SER A 264 -0.23 -22.61 -4.25
C SER A 264 0.13 -21.33 -5.00
N VAL A 265 1.17 -20.62 -4.58
CA VAL A 265 1.66 -19.45 -5.33
C VAL A 265 2.10 -19.85 -6.74
N TRP A 266 2.86 -20.94 -6.86
CA TRP A 266 3.33 -21.44 -8.15
C TRP A 266 2.18 -21.90 -9.07
N CYS A 267 1.22 -22.66 -8.52
CA CYS A 267 0.05 -23.12 -9.28
C CYS A 267 -0.76 -21.95 -9.84
N ALA A 268 -0.94 -20.88 -9.06
CA ALA A 268 -1.67 -19.69 -9.49
C ALA A 268 -1.00 -19.01 -10.70
N MET A 269 0.33 -18.95 -10.75
CA MET A 269 1.08 -18.43 -11.90
C MET A 269 0.89 -19.31 -13.15
N LEU A 270 0.97 -20.63 -13.00
CA LEU A 270 0.74 -21.56 -14.11
C LEU A 270 -0.71 -21.53 -14.60
N TRP A 271 -1.67 -21.31 -13.70
CA TRP A 271 -3.08 -21.20 -14.05
C TRP A 271 -3.36 -19.95 -14.89
N ASP A 272 -2.72 -18.82 -14.56
CA ASP A 272 -2.76 -17.62 -15.39
C ASP A 272 -2.13 -17.88 -16.78
N LEU A 273 -0.97 -18.56 -16.85
CA LEU A 273 -0.35 -18.94 -18.12
C LEU A 273 -1.27 -19.81 -18.98
N TYR A 274 -1.92 -20.80 -18.37
CA TYR A 274 -2.82 -21.71 -19.05
C TYR A 274 -3.99 -20.98 -19.72
N TRP A 275 -4.61 -20.03 -19.02
CA TRP A 275 -5.71 -19.25 -19.59
C TRP A 275 -5.26 -18.28 -20.68
N VAL A 276 -4.16 -17.54 -20.52
CA VAL A 276 -3.70 -16.63 -21.59
C VAL A 276 -3.27 -17.38 -22.86
N MET A 277 -2.76 -18.60 -22.70
CA MET A 277 -2.44 -19.48 -23.82
C MET A 277 -3.69 -19.99 -24.51
N ILE A 278 -4.75 -20.35 -23.76
CA ILE A 278 -6.07 -20.68 -24.33
C ILE A 278 -6.65 -19.47 -25.06
N ASP A 279 -6.56 -18.27 -24.51
CA ASP A 279 -7.07 -17.07 -25.18
C ASP A 279 -6.36 -16.83 -26.53
N LYS A 280 -5.05 -17.10 -26.63
CA LYS A 280 -4.28 -16.96 -27.87
C LYS A 280 -4.53 -18.07 -28.88
N TYR A 281 -4.60 -19.32 -28.43
CA TYR A 281 -4.57 -20.51 -29.30
C TYR A 281 -5.87 -21.31 -29.35
N GLY A 282 -6.88 -20.92 -28.57
CA GLY A 282 -8.11 -21.68 -28.35
C GLY A 282 -7.93 -22.85 -27.38
N TYR A 283 -9.04 -23.37 -26.86
CA TYR A 283 -9.09 -24.63 -26.13
C TYR A 283 -9.32 -25.79 -27.10
N ASP A 284 -8.58 -26.89 -26.91
CA ASP A 284 -8.75 -28.12 -27.66
C ASP A 284 -9.09 -29.28 -26.72
N SER A 285 -10.23 -29.94 -26.96
CA SER A 285 -10.71 -31.03 -26.11
C SER A 285 -9.90 -32.33 -26.27
N ASP A 286 -9.11 -32.48 -27.33
CA ASP A 286 -8.18 -33.60 -27.44
C ASP A 286 -6.92 -33.32 -26.61
N ILE A 287 -6.89 -33.84 -25.37
CA ILE A 287 -5.77 -33.63 -24.46
C ILE A 287 -4.47 -34.30 -24.96
N TYR A 288 -4.57 -35.35 -25.79
CA TYR A 288 -3.43 -36.16 -26.22
C TYR A 288 -2.77 -35.66 -27.50
N ASN A 289 -3.57 -35.30 -28.52
CA ASN A 289 -3.07 -34.88 -29.84
C ASN A 289 -3.47 -33.45 -30.20
N GLY A 290 -4.16 -32.75 -29.31
CA GLY A 290 -4.62 -31.39 -29.55
C GLY A 290 -3.47 -30.39 -29.66
N THR A 291 -3.80 -29.24 -30.25
CA THR A 291 -2.82 -28.16 -30.52
C THR A 291 -3.20 -26.83 -29.87
N GLY A 292 -4.26 -26.84 -29.06
CA GLY A 292 -4.76 -25.68 -28.34
C GLY A 292 -3.80 -25.15 -27.28
N GLY A 293 -4.14 -24.00 -26.71
CA GLY A 293 -3.38 -23.35 -25.66
C GLY A 293 -3.22 -24.21 -24.41
N ASN A 294 -4.23 -25.02 -24.10
CA ASN A 294 -4.19 -26.01 -23.02
C ASN A 294 -3.12 -27.09 -23.27
N ASN A 295 -3.05 -27.66 -24.48
CA ASN A 295 -2.03 -28.65 -24.81
C ASN A 295 -0.63 -28.04 -24.80
N LYS A 296 -0.47 -26.86 -25.41
CA LYS A 296 0.80 -26.14 -25.45
C LYS A 296 1.31 -25.82 -24.05
N THR A 297 0.46 -25.32 -23.16
CA THR A 297 0.86 -25.01 -21.78
C THR A 297 1.28 -26.27 -21.04
N MET A 298 0.52 -27.36 -21.17
CA MET A 298 0.88 -28.63 -20.52
C MET A 298 2.22 -29.18 -21.02
N GLN A 299 2.51 -29.06 -22.32
CA GLN A 299 3.81 -29.40 -22.89
C GLN A 299 4.93 -28.55 -22.28
N LEU A 300 4.75 -27.22 -22.26
CA LEU A 300 5.76 -26.29 -21.71
C LEU A 300 6.04 -26.53 -20.22
N VAL A 301 5.01 -26.84 -19.43
CA VAL A 301 5.15 -27.16 -18.01
C VAL A 301 5.95 -28.45 -17.81
N ILE A 302 5.63 -29.51 -18.57
CA ILE A 302 6.36 -30.78 -18.51
C ILE A 302 7.82 -30.62 -18.96
N ASP A 303 8.05 -29.88 -20.05
CA ASP A 303 9.40 -29.67 -20.57
C ASP A 303 10.21 -28.72 -19.68
N GLY A 304 9.57 -27.74 -19.03
CA GLY A 304 10.18 -26.91 -18.00
C GLY A 304 10.72 -27.74 -16.84
N MET A 305 9.94 -28.69 -16.32
CA MET A 305 10.42 -29.60 -15.25
C MET A 305 11.63 -30.44 -15.67
N LYS A 306 11.75 -30.80 -16.95
CA LYS A 306 12.92 -31.54 -17.47
C LYS A 306 14.18 -30.66 -17.59
N LEU A 307 13.99 -29.35 -17.78
CA LEU A 307 15.07 -28.40 -18.05
C LEU A 307 15.58 -27.70 -16.80
N GLN A 308 14.75 -27.54 -15.77
CA GLN A 308 15.11 -26.87 -14.54
C GLN A 308 16.17 -27.66 -13.73
N PRO A 309 16.99 -26.98 -12.91
CA PRO A 309 17.98 -27.65 -12.06
C PRO A 309 17.34 -28.48 -10.95
N CYS A 310 18.17 -29.22 -10.21
CA CYS A 310 17.76 -29.83 -8.94
C CYS A 310 17.64 -28.75 -7.84
N ASN A 311 16.63 -28.84 -6.97
CA ASN A 311 16.28 -27.83 -5.96
C ASN A 311 16.10 -26.41 -6.55
N PRO A 312 15.26 -26.25 -7.59
CA PRO A 312 15.04 -24.95 -8.21
C PRO A 312 14.28 -24.02 -7.25
N GLY A 313 14.51 -22.72 -7.38
CA GLY A 313 13.55 -21.72 -6.93
C GLY A 313 12.60 -21.30 -8.06
N PHE A 314 11.73 -20.34 -7.79
CA PHE A 314 10.65 -19.96 -8.71
C PHE A 314 11.16 -19.37 -10.04
N SER A 315 12.19 -18.50 -9.99
CA SER A 315 12.79 -17.91 -11.18
C SER A 315 13.47 -18.98 -12.05
N ASP A 316 14.13 -19.97 -11.44
CA ASP A 316 14.74 -21.09 -12.17
C ASP A 316 13.71 -21.86 -12.99
N ALA A 317 12.55 -22.17 -12.40
CA ALA A 317 11.48 -22.89 -13.09
C ALA A 317 10.76 -22.03 -14.15
N ARG A 318 10.55 -20.74 -13.90
CA ARG A 318 10.02 -19.81 -14.92
C ARG A 318 10.94 -19.78 -16.13
N ASP A 319 12.23 -19.61 -15.90
CA ASP A 319 13.24 -19.52 -16.96
C ASP A 319 13.37 -20.85 -17.72
N ALA A 320 13.18 -21.98 -17.04
CA ALA A 320 13.09 -23.29 -17.68
C ALA A 320 11.85 -23.42 -18.59
N ILE A 321 10.69 -22.87 -18.21
CA ILE A 321 9.49 -22.81 -19.06
C ILE A 321 9.71 -21.91 -20.28
N ILE A 322 10.38 -20.76 -20.11
CA ILE A 322 10.78 -19.89 -21.22
C ILE A 322 11.72 -20.62 -22.18
N LEU A 323 12.69 -21.36 -21.65
CA LEU A 323 13.60 -22.19 -22.45
C LEU A 323 12.86 -23.32 -23.17
N ALA A 324 11.87 -23.95 -22.53
CA ALA A 324 11.00 -24.93 -23.18
C ALA A 324 10.27 -24.31 -24.38
N ASP A 325 9.72 -23.11 -24.25
CA ASP A 325 9.05 -22.41 -25.34
C ASP A 325 10.00 -22.03 -26.46
N LYS A 326 11.23 -21.62 -26.12
CA LYS A 326 12.28 -21.37 -27.11
C LYS A 326 12.60 -22.63 -27.92
N ASN A 327 12.67 -23.78 -27.27
CA ASN A 327 13.00 -25.05 -27.92
C ASN A 327 11.84 -25.61 -28.76
N ALA A 328 10.60 -25.53 -28.26
CA ALA A 328 9.43 -26.12 -28.91
C ALA A 328 8.77 -25.19 -29.94
N ASN A 329 8.76 -23.88 -29.69
CA ASN A 329 8.00 -22.89 -30.45
C ASN A 329 8.85 -21.67 -30.89
N GLY A 330 10.18 -21.73 -30.79
CA GLY A 330 11.05 -20.61 -31.20
C GLY A 330 10.95 -19.36 -30.31
N GLY A 331 10.27 -19.43 -29.18
CA GLY A 331 10.08 -18.29 -28.24
C GLY A 331 8.84 -17.43 -28.53
N ASP A 332 7.92 -17.92 -29.37
CA ASP A 332 6.70 -17.20 -29.79
C ASP A 332 5.75 -16.84 -28.62
N ASN A 333 5.91 -17.46 -27.45
CA ASN A 333 5.05 -17.26 -26.28
C ASN A 333 5.75 -16.55 -25.12
N GLU A 334 7.00 -16.16 -25.27
CA GLU A 334 7.78 -15.53 -24.21
C GLU A 334 7.09 -14.29 -23.61
N LEU A 335 6.42 -13.46 -24.42
CA LEU A 335 5.65 -12.32 -23.89
C LEU A 335 4.50 -12.78 -22.99
N LEU A 336 3.75 -13.82 -23.39
CA LEU A 336 2.65 -14.35 -22.59
C LEU A 336 3.17 -14.95 -21.29
N ILE A 337 4.24 -15.74 -21.35
CA ILE A 337 4.90 -16.34 -20.19
C ILE A 337 5.31 -15.24 -19.21
N TRP A 338 6.08 -14.24 -19.66
CA TRP A 338 6.49 -13.13 -18.80
C TRP A 338 5.30 -12.35 -18.23
N SER A 339 4.25 -12.13 -19.03
CA SER A 339 3.07 -11.38 -18.58
C SER A 339 2.31 -12.15 -17.49
N SER A 340 2.18 -13.47 -17.60
CA SER A 340 1.52 -14.31 -16.59
C SER A 340 2.32 -14.38 -15.29
N PHE A 341 3.64 -14.56 -15.35
CA PHE A 341 4.48 -14.64 -14.15
C PHE A 341 4.63 -13.29 -13.45
N SER A 342 4.91 -12.22 -14.21
CA SER A 342 5.03 -10.86 -13.65
C SER A 342 3.73 -10.37 -13.03
N ARG A 343 2.56 -10.79 -13.53
CA ARG A 343 1.26 -10.45 -12.94
C ARG A 343 1.12 -10.87 -11.48
N ARG A 344 1.86 -11.90 -11.04
CA ARG A 344 1.88 -12.40 -9.66
C ARG A 344 3.25 -12.23 -9.00
N GLY A 345 3.99 -11.19 -9.39
CA GLY A 345 5.22 -10.80 -8.70
C GLY A 345 6.50 -11.55 -9.12
N LEU A 346 6.45 -12.48 -10.08
CA LEU A 346 7.65 -13.17 -10.60
C LEU A 346 8.16 -12.56 -11.92
N GLY A 347 8.26 -11.23 -11.94
CA GLY A 347 8.67 -10.41 -13.08
C GLY A 347 10.17 -10.38 -13.34
N TYR A 348 10.58 -9.56 -14.31
CA TYR A 348 11.95 -9.49 -14.82
C TYR A 348 12.95 -9.04 -13.77
N SER A 349 12.55 -8.06 -12.94
CA SER A 349 13.40 -7.54 -11.87
C SER A 349 13.18 -8.27 -10.53
N ALA A 350 12.40 -9.36 -10.51
CA ALA A 350 12.18 -10.14 -9.29
C ALA A 350 13.49 -10.84 -8.91
N VAL A 351 13.77 -10.91 -7.60
CA VAL A 351 14.96 -11.54 -7.04
C VAL A 351 14.52 -12.80 -6.35
N GLN A 352 15.08 -13.94 -6.75
CA GLN A 352 14.82 -15.21 -6.08
C GLN A 352 15.60 -15.37 -4.79
N GLY A 353 16.87 -14.97 -4.79
CA GLY A 353 17.79 -15.29 -3.69
C GLY A 353 18.14 -16.77 -3.65
N SER A 354 18.20 -17.36 -2.46
CA SER A 354 18.49 -18.78 -2.26
C SER A 354 17.22 -19.62 -2.30
N SER A 355 17.21 -20.71 -3.07
CA SER A 355 16.07 -21.63 -3.10
C SER A 355 15.83 -22.38 -1.76
N ASP A 356 16.78 -22.30 -0.83
CA ASP A 356 16.69 -22.81 0.54
C ASP A 356 16.24 -21.74 1.56
N ASP A 357 16.02 -20.49 1.14
CA ASP A 357 15.56 -19.39 2.01
C ASP A 357 14.48 -18.57 1.31
N ARG A 358 13.21 -18.92 1.52
CA ARG A 358 12.07 -18.20 0.94
C ARG A 358 11.91 -16.76 1.43
N SER A 359 12.75 -16.27 2.36
CA SER A 359 12.65 -14.92 2.93
C SER A 359 13.59 -13.89 2.30
N ASP A 360 14.56 -14.32 1.48
CA ASP A 360 15.60 -13.45 0.90
C ASP A 360 15.27 -12.91 -0.51
N GLY A 361 14.18 -13.38 -1.11
CA GLY A 361 13.67 -12.91 -2.40
C GLY A 361 12.83 -11.63 -2.32
N SER A 362 12.54 -11.05 -3.49
CA SER A 362 11.64 -9.90 -3.65
C SER A 362 10.88 -9.96 -4.96
N GLU A 363 9.57 -9.73 -4.90
CA GLU A 363 8.72 -9.64 -6.08
C GLU A 363 8.98 -8.43 -6.98
N ALA A 364 8.65 -8.60 -8.26
CA ALA A 364 8.56 -7.53 -9.23
C ALA A 364 7.47 -7.84 -10.26
N PHE A 365 6.84 -6.80 -10.79
CA PHE A 365 5.69 -6.92 -11.71
C PHE A 365 6.02 -6.47 -13.15
N ASP A 366 7.30 -6.27 -13.45
CA ASP A 366 7.75 -5.84 -14.77
C ASP A 366 8.01 -7.02 -15.71
N ILE A 367 7.85 -6.77 -17.01
CA ILE A 367 8.30 -7.69 -18.07
C ILE A 367 9.65 -7.21 -18.63
N PRO A 368 10.46 -8.10 -19.24
CA PRO A 368 11.70 -7.70 -19.88
C PRO A 368 11.48 -6.53 -20.85
N PRO A 369 12.28 -5.47 -20.76
CA PRO A 369 12.00 -4.25 -21.52
C PRO A 369 11.88 -4.47 -23.03
N TYR A 370 12.64 -5.39 -23.63
CA TYR A 370 12.61 -5.70 -25.07
C TYR A 370 11.30 -6.34 -25.56
N LEU A 371 10.44 -6.81 -24.64
CA LEU A 371 9.14 -7.40 -24.97
C LEU A 371 8.03 -6.38 -25.10
N LYS A 372 8.26 -5.11 -24.74
CA LYS A 372 7.27 -4.04 -24.90
C LYS A 372 7.01 -3.69 -26.37
N ASN A 373 7.88 -4.16 -27.27
CA ASN A 373 7.77 -4.04 -28.72
C ASN A 373 7.51 -2.61 -29.22
N LYS A 374 8.19 -1.62 -28.62
CA LYS A 374 8.11 -0.23 -29.04
C LYS A 374 9.43 0.52 -28.89
N LEU A 375 9.58 1.63 -29.62
CA LEU A 375 10.50 2.67 -29.18
C LEU A 375 9.84 3.43 -28.02
N GLN A 376 10.63 3.73 -26.98
CA GLN A 376 10.15 4.52 -25.85
C GLN A 376 10.98 5.78 -25.73
N ILE A 377 10.35 6.95 -25.75
CA ILE A 377 11.03 8.22 -25.50
C ILE A 377 10.65 8.79 -24.14
N LYS A 378 11.64 9.33 -23.44
CA LYS A 378 11.49 10.06 -22.18
C LYS A 378 12.08 11.43 -22.32
N LYS A 379 11.40 12.44 -21.77
CA LYS A 379 11.90 13.81 -21.63
C LYS A 379 11.82 14.21 -20.17
N THR A 380 12.91 14.78 -19.66
CA THR A 380 13.02 15.20 -18.26
C THR A 380 13.62 16.60 -18.17
N ALA A 381 13.27 17.31 -17.10
CA ALA A 381 13.74 18.64 -16.76
C ALA A 381 13.64 18.83 -15.24
N ALA A 382 14.18 19.93 -14.71
CA ALA A 382 13.93 20.30 -13.32
C ALA A 382 12.42 20.55 -13.07
N GLU A 383 11.92 20.25 -11.87
CA GLU A 383 10.51 20.50 -11.52
C GLU A 383 10.19 22.00 -11.49
N SER A 384 11.17 22.85 -11.17
CA SER A 384 11.06 24.30 -11.21
C SER A 384 12.35 24.98 -11.68
N VAL A 385 12.23 26.19 -12.22
CA VAL A 385 13.35 27.05 -12.63
C VAL A 385 12.96 28.52 -12.52
N SER A 386 13.88 29.39 -12.16
CA SER A 386 13.65 30.85 -12.22
C SER A 386 13.57 31.32 -13.68
N ASN A 387 12.62 32.20 -13.97
CA ASN A 387 12.51 32.84 -15.27
C ASN A 387 13.80 33.58 -15.62
N GLY A 388 14.32 33.39 -16.84
CA GLY A 388 15.61 33.93 -17.28
C GLY A 388 16.86 33.09 -16.92
N GLU A 389 16.71 31.99 -16.17
CA GLU A 389 17.82 31.05 -15.88
C GLU A 389 17.79 29.84 -16.83
N GLU A 390 18.93 29.16 -17.01
CA GLU A 390 18.99 27.99 -17.87
C GLU A 390 18.21 26.78 -17.30
N LEU A 391 17.38 26.17 -18.15
CA LEU A 391 16.68 24.92 -17.91
C LEU A 391 17.23 23.83 -18.85
N THR A 392 17.80 22.77 -18.30
CA THR A 392 18.28 21.63 -19.08
C THR A 392 17.17 20.62 -19.34
N TYR A 393 16.95 20.31 -20.61
CA TYR A 393 16.17 19.14 -21.03
C TYR A 393 17.09 17.95 -21.29
N THR A 394 16.73 16.79 -20.75
CA THR A 394 17.35 15.50 -21.10
C THR A 394 16.34 14.62 -21.82
N LEU A 395 16.68 14.23 -23.05
CA LEU A 395 15.94 13.30 -23.89
C LEU A 395 16.60 11.93 -23.79
N ALA A 396 15.82 10.87 -23.61
CA ALA A 396 16.30 9.51 -23.62
C ALA A 396 15.37 8.63 -24.47
N LEU A 397 15.90 8.09 -25.56
CA LEU A 397 15.23 7.12 -26.41
C LEU A 397 15.73 5.72 -26.06
N TYR A 398 14.82 4.77 -25.93
CA TYR A 398 15.13 3.37 -25.65
C TYR A 398 14.52 2.49 -26.73
N ASN A 399 15.31 1.54 -27.24
CA ASN A 399 14.78 0.48 -28.08
C ASN A 399 14.27 -0.66 -27.21
N LYS A 400 12.96 -0.72 -27.03
CA LYS A 400 12.26 -1.75 -26.26
C LYS A 400 11.64 -2.81 -27.18
N THR A 401 12.20 -2.99 -28.37
CA THR A 401 11.86 -4.06 -29.33
C THR A 401 12.93 -5.16 -29.31
N ARG A 402 12.66 -6.29 -29.98
CA ARG A 402 13.62 -7.39 -30.16
C ARG A 402 14.67 -7.14 -31.26
N GLN A 403 14.49 -6.11 -32.08
CA GLN A 403 15.26 -5.89 -33.31
C GLN A 403 15.95 -4.53 -33.29
N THR A 404 17.00 -4.40 -34.10
CA THR A 404 17.58 -3.09 -34.37
C THR A 404 16.58 -2.26 -35.17
N ILE A 405 16.27 -1.05 -34.69
CA ILE A 405 15.40 -0.10 -35.39
C ILE A 405 16.27 0.97 -36.06
N GLY A 406 16.03 1.23 -37.35
CA GLY A 406 16.76 2.21 -38.15
C GLY A 406 15.93 3.42 -38.56
N ASN A 407 16.59 4.45 -39.10
CA ASN A 407 15.98 5.66 -39.66
C ASN A 407 15.04 6.38 -38.68
N ILE A 408 15.52 6.61 -37.47
CA ILE A 408 14.73 7.21 -36.39
C ILE A 408 14.85 8.73 -36.45
N GLN A 409 13.71 9.41 -36.33
CA GLN A 409 13.62 10.85 -36.23
C GLN A 409 12.95 11.23 -34.90
N ILE A 410 13.63 12.09 -34.14
CA ILE A 410 13.08 12.73 -32.94
C ILE A 410 12.77 14.18 -33.29
N LYS A 411 11.59 14.66 -32.92
CA LYS A 411 11.18 16.07 -33.05
C LYS A 411 10.81 16.62 -31.68
N ASP A 412 11.49 17.68 -31.28
CA ASP A 412 11.23 18.40 -30.04
C ASP A 412 10.74 19.81 -30.37
N THR A 413 9.52 20.14 -29.93
CA THR A 413 8.92 21.44 -30.20
C THR A 413 9.15 22.35 -29.00
N LEU A 414 10.01 23.36 -29.18
CA LEU A 414 10.32 24.34 -28.16
C LEU A 414 9.09 25.20 -27.84
N SER A 415 8.95 25.61 -26.58
CA SER A 415 7.95 26.59 -26.19
C SER A 415 8.27 27.94 -26.86
N LYS A 416 7.24 28.66 -27.31
CA LYS A 416 7.37 30.04 -27.81
C LYS A 416 7.96 31.00 -26.76
N ASP A 417 7.77 30.67 -25.48
CA ASP A 417 8.22 31.46 -24.33
C ASP A 417 9.57 30.95 -23.81
N ALA A 418 10.36 30.26 -24.64
CA ALA A 418 11.71 29.82 -24.30
C ALA A 418 12.67 29.98 -25.49
N SER A 419 13.91 30.33 -25.20
CA SER A 419 14.97 30.44 -26.21
C SER A 419 16.00 29.35 -26.05
N LEU A 420 16.34 28.66 -27.14
CA LEU A 420 17.39 27.64 -27.13
C LEU A 420 18.76 28.27 -26.88
N VAL A 421 19.53 27.69 -25.95
CA VAL A 421 20.96 28.00 -25.82
C VAL A 421 21.70 27.18 -26.88
N THR A 422 21.88 27.74 -28.07
CA THR A 422 22.37 26.99 -29.26
C THR A 422 23.69 26.26 -29.01
N ALA A 423 24.60 26.84 -28.21
CA ALA A 423 25.88 26.21 -27.85
C ALA A 423 25.75 24.95 -26.98
N SER A 424 24.60 24.76 -26.32
CA SER A 424 24.31 23.58 -25.49
C SER A 424 23.74 22.41 -26.27
N LEU A 425 23.27 22.64 -27.51
CA LEU A 425 22.65 21.61 -28.33
C LEU A 425 23.71 20.61 -28.77
N ASN A 426 23.76 19.47 -28.09
CA ASN A 426 24.76 18.44 -28.36
C ASN A 426 24.30 17.38 -29.37
N CYS A 427 23.05 17.47 -29.84
CA CYS A 427 22.48 16.55 -30.80
C CYS A 427 21.48 17.25 -31.74
N GLY A 428 21.41 16.80 -32.99
CA GLY A 428 20.44 17.29 -33.94
C GLY A 428 20.67 18.74 -34.39
N THR A 429 19.64 19.29 -35.02
CA THR A 429 19.64 20.65 -35.55
C THR A 429 18.33 21.34 -35.22
N GLU A 430 18.39 22.61 -34.83
CA GLU A 430 17.20 23.44 -34.60
C GLU A 430 16.85 24.23 -35.86
N SER A 431 15.55 24.27 -36.18
CA SER A 431 14.99 25.18 -37.19
C SER A 431 13.53 25.50 -36.84
N ASN A 432 13.20 26.80 -36.82
CA ASN A 432 11.85 27.31 -36.57
C ASN A 432 11.21 26.81 -35.25
N GLY A 433 12.01 26.75 -34.16
CA GLY A 433 11.57 26.30 -32.85
C GLY A 433 11.46 24.78 -32.71
N ILE A 434 11.94 24.01 -33.69
CA ILE A 434 11.89 22.54 -33.67
C ILE A 434 13.31 21.99 -33.72
N ILE A 435 13.71 21.23 -32.71
CA ILE A 435 14.94 20.45 -32.72
C ILE A 435 14.64 19.10 -33.37
N THR A 436 15.37 18.78 -34.45
CA THR A 436 15.28 17.50 -35.14
C THR A 436 16.55 16.70 -34.91
N VAL A 437 16.43 15.48 -34.39
CA VAL A 437 17.54 14.53 -34.21
C VAL A 437 17.32 13.36 -35.15
N LEU A 438 18.33 13.03 -35.95
CA LEU A 438 18.34 11.85 -36.81
C LEU A 438 19.27 10.81 -36.20
N ILE A 439 18.78 9.58 -36.08
CA ILE A 439 19.53 8.44 -35.54
C ILE A 439 19.47 7.32 -36.58
N ASP A 440 20.64 6.91 -37.07
CA ASP A 440 20.75 5.90 -38.13
C ASP A 440 20.14 4.56 -37.69
N SER A 441 20.52 4.09 -36.50
CA SER A 441 19.91 2.92 -35.88
C SER A 441 20.19 2.81 -34.37
N ILE A 442 19.40 1.99 -33.69
CA ILE A 442 19.57 1.63 -32.28
C ILE A 442 19.34 0.12 -32.11
N ALA A 443 20.28 -0.59 -31.51
CA ALA A 443 20.15 -2.03 -31.30
C ALA A 443 19.07 -2.35 -30.26
N SER A 444 18.60 -3.60 -30.23
CA SER A 444 17.68 -4.09 -29.20
C SER A 444 18.27 -3.87 -27.81
N GLY A 445 17.51 -3.23 -26.91
CA GLY A 445 17.95 -2.93 -25.54
C GLY A 445 18.81 -1.66 -25.37
N ASP A 446 19.36 -1.11 -26.45
CA ASP A 446 20.19 0.09 -26.40
C ASP A 446 19.38 1.37 -26.16
N SER A 447 20.11 2.44 -25.84
CA SER A 447 19.53 3.78 -25.62
C SER A 447 20.36 4.90 -26.25
N PHE A 448 19.69 6.00 -26.56
CA PHE A 448 20.28 7.24 -27.02
C PHE A 448 19.89 8.37 -26.08
N ILE A 449 20.85 9.24 -25.72
CA ILE A 449 20.63 10.36 -24.82
C ILE A 449 21.05 11.65 -25.51
N CYS A 450 20.20 12.68 -25.40
CA CYS A 450 20.49 14.03 -25.84
C CYS A 450 20.19 15.05 -24.76
N ARG A 451 20.98 16.12 -24.70
CA ARG A 451 20.76 17.22 -23.76
C ARG A 451 20.86 18.56 -24.48
N PHE A 452 20.02 19.49 -24.05
CA PHE A 452 20.10 20.89 -24.47
C PHE A 452 19.47 21.78 -23.41
N ASN A 453 19.91 23.03 -23.36
CA ASN A 453 19.44 24.03 -22.43
C ASN A 453 18.55 25.05 -23.14
N VAL A 454 17.51 25.50 -22.46
CA VAL A 454 16.70 26.64 -22.87
C VAL A 454 16.70 27.70 -21.78
N ILE A 455 16.45 28.95 -22.14
CA ILE A 455 16.18 30.03 -21.19
C ILE A 455 14.69 30.37 -21.29
N PRO A 456 13.88 30.13 -20.24
CA PRO A 456 12.49 30.58 -20.18
C PRO A 456 12.43 32.11 -20.18
N ASN A 457 11.53 32.66 -21.00
CA ASN A 457 11.34 34.10 -21.23
C ASN A 457 9.86 34.47 -21.08
N PHE A 458 9.24 34.06 -19.98
CA PHE A 458 7.81 34.32 -19.75
C PHE A 458 7.57 35.77 -19.32
N ALA A 459 6.45 36.36 -19.75
CA ALA A 459 6.06 37.71 -19.31
C ALA A 459 5.73 37.76 -17.80
N ASN A 460 5.19 36.67 -17.27
CA ASN A 460 4.84 36.50 -15.86
C ASN A 460 5.48 35.22 -15.33
N ALA A 461 5.75 35.15 -14.03
CA ALA A 461 6.20 33.95 -13.36
C ALA A 461 5.16 33.49 -12.33
N SER A 462 5.35 32.29 -11.78
CA SER A 462 4.50 31.77 -10.71
C SER A 462 4.57 32.67 -9.49
N SER A 463 3.44 32.92 -8.85
CA SER A 463 3.34 33.74 -7.66
C SER A 463 2.69 32.97 -6.52
N SER A 464 3.22 33.11 -5.31
CA SER A 464 2.55 32.62 -4.11
C SER A 464 1.32 33.47 -3.84
N VAL A 465 0.17 32.84 -3.69
CA VAL A 465 -1.10 33.50 -3.32
C VAL A 465 -1.28 33.40 -1.82
N TRP A 466 -1.04 32.20 -1.28
CA TRP A 466 -1.21 31.90 0.14
C TRP A 466 -0.37 30.69 0.53
N GLU A 467 0.20 30.73 1.73
CA GLU A 467 0.97 29.65 2.34
C GLU A 467 0.56 29.53 3.81
N ASP A 468 0.45 28.31 4.30
CA ASP A 468 0.19 27.99 5.70
C ASP A 468 1.03 26.80 6.12
N TYR A 469 1.94 27.08 7.05
CA TYR A 469 2.88 26.12 7.62
C TYR A 469 2.38 25.57 8.96
N THR A 470 1.12 25.80 9.35
CA THR A 470 0.50 25.32 10.60
C THR A 470 1.08 25.92 11.91
N GLU A 471 2.27 26.54 11.87
CA GLU A 471 3.00 27.05 13.05
C GLU A 471 2.31 28.20 13.78
N ASN A 472 1.35 28.81 13.10
CA ASN A 472 0.55 29.92 13.62
C ASN A 472 -0.77 29.43 14.27
N GLY A 473 -0.93 28.11 14.46
CA GLY A 473 -2.12 27.49 15.03
C GLY A 473 -3.20 27.25 13.98
N VAL A 474 -4.47 27.20 14.43
CA VAL A 474 -5.60 26.73 13.62
C VAL A 474 -5.89 27.58 12.37
N GLY A 475 -5.51 28.86 12.37
CA GLY A 475 -5.76 29.75 11.23
C GLY A 475 -7.24 29.81 10.83
N ASP A 476 -7.53 29.76 9.52
CA ASP A 476 -8.90 29.71 8.98
C ASP A 476 -9.39 28.27 8.70
N TRP A 477 -8.67 27.27 9.22
CA TRP A 477 -9.09 25.88 9.13
C TRP A 477 -10.25 25.60 10.07
N LYS A 478 -11.21 24.83 9.58
CA LYS A 478 -12.41 24.41 10.31
C LYS A 478 -12.36 22.90 10.50
N VAL A 479 -12.23 22.50 11.76
CA VAL A 479 -12.37 21.10 12.16
C VAL A 479 -13.85 20.81 12.35
N THR A 480 -14.37 19.83 11.62
CA THR A 480 -15.75 19.36 11.77
C THR A 480 -15.79 17.83 11.70
N SER A 481 -16.75 17.19 12.36
CA SER A 481 -16.91 15.73 12.39
C SER A 481 -18.36 15.35 12.13
N ALA A 482 -18.56 14.18 11.50
CA ALA A 482 -19.88 13.54 11.37
C ALA A 482 -19.99 12.23 12.18
N GLY A 483 -18.91 11.83 12.87
CA GLY A 483 -18.82 10.56 13.59
C GLY A 483 -18.14 10.68 14.96
N SER A 484 -17.91 9.53 15.59
CA SER A 484 -17.10 9.39 16.80
C SER A 484 -15.61 9.44 16.47
N GLY A 485 -14.77 9.93 17.40
CA GLY A 485 -13.32 9.99 17.20
C GLY A 485 -12.65 11.21 17.82
N GLU A 486 -11.32 11.18 17.92
CA GLU A 486 -10.53 12.39 18.16
C GLU A 486 -10.40 13.17 16.85
N ASP A 487 -10.96 14.37 16.85
CA ASP A 487 -10.93 15.29 15.72
C ASP A 487 -9.51 15.71 15.33
N TRP A 488 -9.37 16.30 14.14
CA TRP A 488 -8.11 16.87 13.67
C TRP A 488 -7.52 17.85 14.69
N GLN A 489 -6.24 17.67 15.01
CA GLN A 489 -5.52 18.45 16.01
C GLN A 489 -4.15 18.87 15.50
N ILE A 490 -3.63 19.99 16.02
CA ILE A 490 -2.26 20.39 15.73
C ILE A 490 -1.33 19.73 16.73
N VAL A 491 -0.33 19.01 16.23
CA VAL A 491 0.71 18.35 17.03
C VAL A 491 2.08 18.89 16.64
N ASN A 492 3.00 18.98 17.61
CA ASN A 492 4.37 19.42 17.35
C ASN A 492 5.26 18.20 17.11
N LEU A 493 5.79 18.04 15.90
CA LEU A 493 6.80 17.02 15.61
C LEU A 493 8.18 17.43 16.16
N THR A 494 8.46 18.73 16.17
CA THR A 494 9.62 19.33 16.83
C THR A 494 9.25 20.67 17.47
N ILE A 495 10.19 21.31 18.17
CA ILE A 495 9.96 22.64 18.80
C ILE A 495 9.55 23.72 17.78
N SER A 496 9.83 23.52 16.50
CA SER A 496 9.58 24.49 15.43
C SER A 496 8.86 23.90 14.22
N ASN A 497 8.12 22.79 14.38
CA ASN A 497 7.34 22.18 13.31
C ASN A 497 6.05 21.60 13.90
N ALA A 498 4.94 22.30 13.63
CA ALA A 498 3.60 21.89 14.00
C ALA A 498 2.89 21.37 12.74
N VAL A 499 2.08 20.33 12.88
CA VAL A 499 1.37 19.69 11.77
C VAL A 499 -0.05 19.38 12.17
N TRP A 500 -0.97 19.35 11.20
CA TRP A 500 -2.29 18.77 11.42
C TRP A 500 -2.17 17.25 11.50
N LYS A 501 -2.77 16.64 12.52
CA LYS A 501 -2.86 15.20 12.70
C LYS A 501 -4.31 14.79 12.95
N VAL A 502 -4.72 13.71 12.31
CA VAL A 502 -5.85 12.88 12.74
C VAL A 502 -5.36 11.47 13.03
N THR A 503 -5.90 10.82 14.07
CA THR A 503 -5.49 9.48 14.49
C THR A 503 -6.33 8.41 13.79
N ASN A 504 -5.71 7.31 13.37
CA ASN A 504 -6.45 6.11 12.95
C ASN A 504 -6.85 5.31 14.19
N ALA A 505 -8.09 5.45 14.64
CA ALA A 505 -8.56 4.80 15.86
C ALA A 505 -9.28 3.46 15.58
N GLU A 506 -9.26 2.55 16.55
CA GLU A 506 -10.06 1.30 16.60
C GLU A 506 -11.57 1.58 16.83
N ILE A 507 -12.10 2.62 16.20
CA ILE A 507 -13.51 2.95 16.13
C ILE A 507 -13.81 3.48 14.73
N SER A 508 -15.04 3.29 14.26
CA SER A 508 -15.47 3.90 13.00
C SER A 508 -15.50 5.42 13.16
N THR A 509 -14.78 6.11 12.27
CA THR A 509 -14.65 7.58 12.28
C THR A 509 -14.99 8.20 10.93
N ASP A 510 -15.40 9.48 10.94
CA ASP A 510 -15.55 10.30 9.74
C ASP A 510 -15.28 11.78 10.09
N LEU A 511 -14.04 12.21 9.84
CA LEU A 511 -13.44 13.41 10.42
C LEU A 511 -12.94 14.36 9.32
N TYR A 512 -13.23 15.66 9.46
CA TYR A 512 -12.99 16.66 8.42
C TYR A 512 -12.12 17.83 8.88
N LEU A 513 -11.20 18.24 8.01
CA LEU A 513 -10.43 19.47 8.11
C LEU A 513 -10.67 20.29 6.84
N ALA A 514 -11.39 21.41 6.97
CA ALA A 514 -11.87 22.19 5.82
C ALA A 514 -11.35 23.63 5.81
N ARG A 515 -11.21 24.20 4.61
CA ARG A 515 -10.82 25.60 4.40
C ARG A 515 -11.43 26.16 3.11
N GLU A 516 -11.69 27.46 3.11
CA GLU A 516 -12.07 28.20 1.91
C GLU A 516 -10.81 28.72 1.19
N LEU A 517 -10.77 28.54 -0.13
CA LEU A 517 -9.72 29.03 -1.02
C LEU A 517 -10.30 30.06 -1.99
N ASP A 518 -9.73 31.27 -1.97
CA ASP A 518 -10.07 32.32 -2.93
C ASP A 518 -9.20 32.18 -4.18
N LEU A 519 -9.83 31.79 -5.29
CA LEU A 519 -9.17 31.64 -6.60
C LEU A 519 -9.51 32.80 -7.55
N THR A 520 -10.06 33.91 -7.03
CA THR A 520 -10.39 35.07 -7.85
C THR A 520 -9.13 35.71 -8.45
N ASN A 521 -9.19 36.07 -9.73
CA ASN A 521 -8.06 36.64 -10.49
C ASN A 521 -6.84 35.71 -10.65
N LEU A 522 -6.99 34.40 -10.42
CA LEU A 522 -5.96 33.41 -10.71
C LEU A 522 -6.26 32.75 -12.06
N ASN A 523 -5.23 32.53 -12.88
CA ASN A 523 -5.37 31.92 -14.22
C ASN A 523 -4.90 30.47 -14.27
N SER A 524 -4.10 30.03 -13.29
CA SER A 524 -3.74 28.63 -13.13
C SER A 524 -3.48 28.32 -11.66
N PRO A 525 -4.53 28.37 -10.82
CA PRO A 525 -4.42 28.02 -9.41
C PRO A 525 -3.94 26.58 -9.23
N SER A 526 -2.91 26.41 -8.41
CA SER A 526 -2.37 25.10 -8.01
C SER A 526 -2.27 25.06 -6.50
N PHE A 527 -2.84 24.02 -5.90
CA PHE A 527 -2.81 23.81 -4.46
C PHE A 527 -1.93 22.61 -4.13
N SER A 528 -0.98 22.79 -3.22
CA SER A 528 -0.10 21.74 -2.74
C SER A 528 -0.11 21.65 -1.22
N PHE A 529 0.20 20.46 -0.72
CA PHE A 529 0.37 20.18 0.70
C PHE A 529 1.34 19.00 0.84
N ARG A 530 2.03 18.92 1.98
CA ARG A 530 2.81 17.74 2.35
C ARG A 530 2.04 16.91 3.35
N HIS A 531 2.15 15.60 3.22
CA HIS A 531 1.46 14.70 4.14
C HIS A 531 2.17 13.37 4.32
N TRP A 532 1.94 12.75 5.47
CA TRP A 532 2.34 11.38 5.78
C TRP A 532 1.12 10.64 6.31
N ILE A 533 0.75 9.54 5.66
CA ILE A 533 -0.34 8.68 6.10
C ILE A 533 0.21 7.32 6.54
N ASN A 534 -0.31 6.83 7.66
CA ASN A 534 -0.17 5.45 8.14
C ASN A 534 -1.54 4.99 8.66
N SER A 535 -2.28 4.28 7.82
CA SER A 535 -3.61 3.74 8.13
C SER A 535 -3.69 2.23 7.85
N GLU A 536 -4.78 1.58 8.26
CA GLU A 536 -5.05 0.20 7.87
C GLU A 536 -5.19 0.10 6.34
N ASP A 537 -4.25 -0.60 5.71
CA ASP A 537 -4.09 -0.58 4.25
C ASP A 537 -5.28 -1.21 3.52
N GLY A 538 -6.01 -0.40 2.77
CA GLY A 538 -7.21 -0.79 2.03
C GLY A 538 -8.51 -0.76 2.83
N TRP A 539 -8.48 -0.41 4.11
CA TRP A 539 -9.67 -0.36 4.98
C TRP A 539 -9.95 1.05 5.48
N ASP A 540 -8.89 1.74 5.89
CA ASP A 540 -8.93 3.08 6.46
C ASP A 540 -8.13 4.05 5.59
N GLY A 541 -8.54 5.32 5.55
CA GLY A 541 -7.82 6.26 4.71
C GLY A 541 -8.39 7.66 4.63
N GLY A 542 -7.74 8.44 3.77
CA GLY A 542 -8.01 9.85 3.56
C GLY A 542 -8.40 10.18 2.12
N VAL A 543 -9.43 11.02 1.96
CA VAL A 543 -9.80 11.63 0.67
C VAL A 543 -9.79 13.15 0.77
N ILE A 544 -9.66 13.81 -0.38
CA ILE A 544 -9.83 15.26 -0.50
C ILE A 544 -11.09 15.53 -1.30
N GLU A 545 -11.86 16.49 -0.84
CA GLU A 545 -13.10 16.87 -1.49
C GLU A 545 -13.14 18.38 -1.72
N ILE A 546 -13.78 18.77 -2.81
CA ILE A 546 -13.98 20.15 -3.22
C ILE A 546 -15.48 20.45 -3.26
N GLN A 547 -15.84 21.67 -2.89
CA GLN A 547 -17.19 22.20 -2.98
C GLN A 547 -17.15 23.59 -3.60
N THR A 548 -18.02 23.83 -4.58
CA THR A 548 -18.24 25.16 -5.20
C THR A 548 -19.60 25.70 -4.78
N ASP A 549 -19.72 27.00 -4.50
CA ASP A 549 -21.01 27.70 -4.27
C ASP A 549 -21.97 27.06 -3.24
N GLY A 550 -21.45 26.36 -2.22
CA GLY A 550 -22.26 25.66 -1.22
C GLY A 550 -23.02 24.43 -1.73
N SER A 551 -22.64 23.89 -2.89
CA SER A 551 -23.18 22.67 -3.50
C SER A 551 -22.72 21.37 -2.80
N THR A 552 -22.91 20.20 -3.39
CA THR A 552 -22.45 18.93 -2.80
C THR A 552 -20.92 18.79 -2.92
N TRP A 553 -20.26 18.31 -1.87
CA TRP A 553 -18.85 17.92 -1.91
C TRP A 553 -18.63 16.82 -2.96
N PHE A 554 -17.62 16.98 -3.80
CA PHE A 554 -17.19 15.97 -4.76
C PHE A 554 -15.70 15.67 -4.62
N ASP A 555 -15.30 14.50 -5.13
CA ASP A 555 -13.95 14.00 -4.97
C ASP A 555 -12.92 14.83 -5.77
N ALA A 556 -11.81 15.19 -5.12
CA ALA A 556 -10.72 15.92 -5.73
C ALA A 556 -9.72 15.03 -6.50
N GLY A 557 -9.88 13.70 -6.44
CA GLY A 557 -9.06 12.68 -7.09
C GLY A 557 -8.65 13.00 -8.54
N PRO A 558 -9.58 13.39 -9.43
CA PRO A 558 -9.26 13.71 -10.83
C PRO A 558 -8.36 14.94 -11.03
N TYR A 559 -8.19 15.78 -10.00
CA TYR A 559 -7.43 17.02 -10.08
C TYR A 559 -5.98 16.88 -9.60
N PHE A 560 -5.59 15.73 -9.04
CA PHE A 560 -4.20 15.49 -8.67
C PHE A 560 -3.30 15.42 -9.91
N THR A 561 -2.18 16.13 -9.83
CA THR A 561 -1.11 16.15 -10.83
C THR A 561 0.21 15.59 -10.29
N LYS A 562 0.30 15.39 -8.98
CA LYS A 562 1.43 14.74 -8.29
C LYS A 562 0.86 14.03 -7.05
N ASN A 563 1.27 12.77 -6.85
CA ASN A 563 0.94 11.93 -5.68
C ASN A 563 -0.55 11.95 -5.28
N GLY A 564 -1.43 11.52 -6.19
CA GLY A 564 -2.85 11.30 -5.87
C GLY A 564 -3.09 10.00 -5.10
N TYR A 565 -4.36 9.60 -4.97
CA TYR A 565 -4.76 8.38 -4.27
C TYR A 565 -4.03 7.12 -4.77
N ASN A 566 -3.72 6.22 -3.85
CA ASN A 566 -2.87 5.06 -4.12
C ASN A 566 -3.65 3.73 -4.19
N LYS A 567 -4.82 3.62 -3.56
CA LYS A 567 -5.60 2.37 -3.55
C LYS A 567 -7.09 2.63 -3.27
N ILE A 568 -7.94 1.69 -3.67
CA ILE A 568 -9.37 1.69 -3.35
C ILE A 568 -9.58 1.15 -1.93
N ILE A 569 -10.43 1.82 -1.15
CA ILE A 569 -10.93 1.30 0.12
C ILE A 569 -11.92 0.17 -0.14
N GLN A 570 -11.71 -0.96 0.50
CA GLN A 570 -12.56 -2.14 0.39
C GLN A 570 -14.03 -1.80 0.69
N SER A 571 -14.94 -2.47 -0.04
CA SER A 571 -16.36 -2.26 0.16
C SER A 571 -16.81 -2.86 1.50
N ASN A 572 -16.85 -2.01 2.52
CA ASN A 572 -17.29 -2.30 3.88
C ASN A 572 -18.27 -1.20 4.35
N PRO A 573 -19.46 -1.49 4.91
CA PRO A 573 -20.36 -0.46 5.43
C PRO A 573 -19.82 0.32 6.63
N ALA A 574 -18.78 -0.15 7.31
CA ALA A 574 -18.21 0.52 8.49
C ALA A 574 -17.28 1.70 8.16
N SER A 575 -16.74 1.77 6.94
CA SER A 575 -15.92 2.92 6.49
C SER A 575 -16.76 3.92 5.70
N ALA A 576 -16.71 5.20 6.06
CA ALA A 576 -17.50 6.26 5.42
C ALA A 576 -17.05 6.62 3.99
N ILE A 577 -15.90 6.09 3.56
CA ILE A 577 -15.31 6.25 2.21
C ILE A 577 -15.19 4.92 1.45
N SER A 578 -15.90 3.90 1.92
CA SER A 578 -16.01 2.57 1.30
C SER A 578 -16.18 2.60 -0.22
N GLY A 579 -15.34 1.84 -0.93
CA GLY A 579 -15.36 1.71 -2.38
C GLY A 579 -14.76 2.88 -3.17
N ARG A 580 -14.13 3.87 -2.51
CA ARG A 580 -13.48 5.00 -3.17
C ARG A 580 -11.97 4.80 -3.27
N ASP A 581 -11.38 5.35 -4.33
CA ASP A 581 -9.94 5.63 -4.35
C ASP A 581 -9.61 6.60 -3.22
N ALA A 582 -8.58 6.29 -2.43
CA ALA A 582 -8.14 7.08 -1.29
C ALA A 582 -6.62 7.01 -1.10
N PHE A 583 -6.11 7.86 -0.22
CA PHE A 583 -4.83 7.61 0.44
C PHE A 583 -5.03 6.57 1.55
N THR A 584 -4.32 5.46 1.51
CA THR A 584 -4.41 4.39 2.52
C THR A 584 -3.09 3.65 2.68
N GLY A 585 -2.92 2.93 3.79
CA GLY A 585 -1.68 2.25 4.13
C GLY A 585 -0.61 3.23 4.60
N ASN A 586 0.66 2.93 4.31
CA ASN A 586 1.80 3.71 4.75
C ASN A 586 2.52 4.37 3.58
N SER A 587 2.64 5.71 3.58
CA SER A 587 3.38 6.44 2.53
C SER A 587 4.91 6.42 2.70
N GLY A 588 5.43 5.83 3.77
CA GLY A 588 6.87 5.77 4.06
C GLY A 588 7.47 7.09 4.53
N GLY A 589 6.63 8.05 4.92
CA GLY A 589 7.01 9.41 5.35
C GLY A 589 6.26 10.52 4.61
N PHE A 590 6.72 11.76 4.77
CA PHE A 590 6.10 12.95 4.17
C PHE A 590 6.35 13.04 2.66
N ILE A 591 5.27 12.94 1.88
CA ILE A 591 5.23 13.18 0.44
C ILE A 591 4.55 14.52 0.15
N GLU A 592 4.75 15.07 -1.05
CA GLU A 592 4.05 16.28 -1.53
C GLU A 592 3.00 15.91 -2.57
N SER A 593 1.79 16.43 -2.40
CA SER A 593 0.67 16.19 -3.30
C SER A 593 0.17 17.51 -3.87
N ILE A 594 -0.16 17.52 -5.18
CA ILE A 594 -0.47 18.77 -5.92
C ILE A 594 -1.76 18.60 -6.70
N LEU A 595 -2.73 19.48 -6.47
CA LEU A 595 -3.96 19.63 -7.24
C LEU A 595 -3.84 20.77 -8.27
N ASN A 596 -4.30 20.50 -9.48
CA ASN A 596 -4.57 21.52 -10.49
C ASN A 596 -6.01 22.01 -10.37
N LEU A 597 -6.18 23.24 -9.90
CA LEU A 597 -7.49 23.84 -9.67
C LEU A 597 -7.92 24.77 -10.81
N THR A 598 -7.27 24.73 -11.97
CA THR A 598 -7.56 25.63 -13.10
C THR A 598 -9.03 25.57 -13.55
N SER A 599 -9.70 24.41 -13.40
CA SER A 599 -11.14 24.27 -13.67
C SER A 599 -12.05 25.10 -12.75
N PHE A 600 -11.48 25.68 -11.68
CA PHE A 600 -12.13 26.52 -10.68
C PHE A 600 -11.53 27.92 -10.64
N GLU A 601 -10.88 28.36 -11.72
CA GLU A 601 -10.35 29.72 -11.82
C GLU A 601 -11.46 30.78 -11.63
N ASN A 602 -11.10 31.92 -11.07
CA ASN A 602 -11.99 33.09 -10.91
C ASN A 602 -13.21 32.87 -10.00
N GLN A 603 -13.16 31.91 -9.08
CA GLN A 603 -14.20 31.67 -8.08
C GLN A 603 -13.62 31.30 -6.71
N THR A 604 -14.46 31.27 -5.69
CA THR A 604 -14.10 30.78 -4.35
C THR A 604 -14.56 29.33 -4.19
N ILE A 605 -13.71 28.47 -3.65
CA ILE A 605 -14.04 27.06 -3.39
C ILE A 605 -13.80 26.71 -1.93
N ASN A 606 -14.48 25.68 -1.44
CA ASN A 606 -14.12 25.02 -0.19
C ASN A 606 -13.38 23.73 -0.52
N ILE A 607 -12.29 23.46 0.20
CA ILE A 607 -11.55 22.21 0.15
C ILE A 607 -11.60 21.56 1.53
N ARG A 608 -11.72 20.24 1.59
CA ARG A 608 -11.60 19.50 2.86
C ARG A 608 -10.79 18.22 2.72
N PHE A 609 -10.06 17.92 3.78
CA PHE A 609 -9.42 16.64 4.03
C PHE A 609 -10.35 15.82 4.90
N ARG A 610 -10.71 14.63 4.43
CA ARG A 610 -11.65 13.73 5.11
C ARG A 610 -10.92 12.44 5.41
N PHE A 611 -10.85 12.06 6.68
CA PHE A 611 -10.29 10.79 7.11
C PHE A 611 -11.39 9.93 7.70
N ALA A 612 -11.41 8.64 7.33
CA ALA A 612 -12.39 7.69 7.83
C ALA A 612 -11.72 6.36 8.14
N SER A 613 -12.16 5.75 9.24
CA SER A 613 -11.78 4.41 9.67
C SER A 613 -13.00 3.51 9.80
N ASP A 614 -12.79 2.20 9.68
CA ASP A 614 -13.81 1.18 9.87
C ASP A 614 -13.91 0.67 11.32
N GLY A 615 -12.89 0.95 12.13
CA GLY A 615 -12.80 0.66 13.54
C GLY A 615 -12.29 -0.72 13.90
N ALA A 616 -11.68 -1.45 12.96
CA ALA A 616 -11.11 -2.78 13.21
C ALA A 616 -9.66 -2.75 13.71
N ALA A 617 -8.87 -1.77 13.31
CA ALA A 617 -7.48 -1.60 13.74
C ALA A 617 -7.09 -0.13 13.97
N ALA A 618 -6.14 0.11 14.89
CA ALA A 618 -5.52 1.42 15.07
C ALA A 618 -4.15 1.46 14.40
N GLU A 619 -3.87 2.60 13.80
CA GLU A 619 -2.58 2.99 13.24
C GLU A 619 -2.31 4.45 13.64
N ASP A 620 -1.23 5.05 13.14
CA ASP A 620 -0.86 6.40 13.57
C ASP A 620 -1.79 7.50 13.00
N GLY A 621 -2.32 7.29 11.79
CA GLY A 621 -3.25 8.20 11.12
C GLY A 621 -2.61 9.08 10.06
N TRP A 622 -3.08 10.31 9.92
CA TRP A 622 -2.72 11.19 8.81
C TRP A 622 -2.22 12.55 9.28
N TYR A 623 -0.98 12.86 8.89
CA TYR A 623 -0.31 14.12 9.13
C TYR A 623 -0.32 14.99 7.88
N ILE A 624 -0.65 16.29 7.99
CA ILE A 624 -0.70 17.23 6.87
C ILE A 624 -0.10 18.58 7.28
N ASP A 625 0.73 19.14 6.40
CA ASP A 625 1.39 20.42 6.60
C ASP A 625 1.80 21.07 5.26
N ASP A 626 2.52 22.19 5.30
CA ASP A 626 3.12 22.89 4.15
C ASP A 626 2.09 23.21 3.05
N PHE A 627 0.92 23.74 3.44
CA PHE A 627 -0.13 24.10 2.50
C PHE A 627 0.26 25.32 1.68
N LYS A 628 0.03 25.26 0.38
CA LYS A 628 0.40 26.33 -0.52
C LYS A 628 -0.56 26.44 -1.70
N LEU A 629 -1.07 27.65 -1.91
CA LEU A 629 -1.81 28.04 -3.10
C LEU A 629 -0.92 28.98 -3.92
N ILE A 630 -0.67 28.61 -5.18
CA ILE A 630 0.04 29.45 -6.13
C ILE A 630 -0.79 29.71 -7.37
N ASN A 631 -0.53 30.84 -8.02
CA ASN A 631 -0.87 31.04 -9.42
C ASN A 631 0.30 30.52 -10.25
N ALA A 632 0.17 29.33 -10.81
CA ALA A 632 1.28 28.65 -11.46
C ALA A 632 1.50 29.15 -12.89
N VAL A 633 2.76 29.38 -13.26
CA VAL A 633 3.19 29.53 -14.65
C VAL A 633 4.09 28.35 -14.95
N LYS A 634 3.75 27.54 -15.97
CA LYS A 634 4.47 26.32 -16.31
C LYS A 634 4.95 26.38 -17.75
N ILE A 635 6.15 25.88 -18.01
CA ILE A 635 6.61 25.55 -19.35
C ILE A 635 6.37 24.06 -19.60
N THR A 636 5.60 23.75 -20.64
CA THR A 636 5.46 22.39 -21.16
C THR A 636 6.25 22.30 -22.45
N ASN A 637 7.16 21.35 -22.53
CA ASN A 637 7.85 21.05 -23.77
C ASN A 637 7.61 19.59 -24.14
N SER A 638 7.23 19.38 -25.41
CA SER A 638 6.83 18.07 -25.94
C SER A 638 7.82 17.56 -26.98
N ILE A 639 8.00 16.25 -26.96
CA ILE A 639 8.86 15.52 -27.88
C ILE A 639 8.09 14.36 -28.51
N THR A 640 8.38 14.06 -29.77
CA THR A 640 7.90 12.89 -30.48
C THR A 640 9.07 12.11 -31.08
N VAL A 641 8.89 10.81 -31.21
CA VAL A 641 9.81 9.93 -31.95
C VAL A 641 9.03 9.15 -33.01
N GLY A 642 9.64 9.02 -34.18
CA GLY A 642 9.12 8.23 -35.30
C GLY A 642 10.25 7.52 -36.03
N TYR A 643 9.89 6.54 -36.85
CA TYR A 643 10.78 5.96 -37.86
C TYR A 643 10.00 5.80 -39.17
N GLY A 644 10.62 6.15 -40.30
CA GLY A 644 9.89 6.34 -41.56
C GLY A 644 8.91 7.53 -41.48
N GLU A 645 7.66 7.34 -41.92
CA GLU A 645 6.61 8.38 -41.87
C GLU A 645 5.73 8.35 -40.59
N ASN A 646 5.94 7.37 -39.71
CA ASN A 646 5.05 7.13 -38.57
C ASN A 646 5.62 7.67 -37.26
N GLU A 647 4.81 8.44 -36.52
CA GLU A 647 5.04 8.73 -35.09
C GLU A 647 4.73 7.48 -34.26
N VAL A 648 5.62 7.12 -33.34
CA VAL A 648 5.50 5.88 -32.55
C VAL A 648 5.47 6.10 -31.05
N ASP A 649 5.98 7.23 -30.55
CA ASP A 649 5.84 7.60 -29.13
C ASP A 649 5.97 9.12 -28.94
N LYS A 650 5.37 9.63 -27.86
CA LYS A 650 5.39 11.06 -27.49
C LYS A 650 5.40 11.24 -25.98
N THR A 651 6.06 12.29 -25.52
CA THR A 651 6.07 12.65 -24.10
C THR A 651 6.35 14.14 -23.92
N SER A 652 6.24 14.64 -22.69
CA SER A 652 6.49 16.04 -22.36
C SER A 652 7.14 16.17 -21.00
N ALA A 653 7.95 17.22 -20.81
CA ALA A 653 8.37 17.68 -19.50
C ALA A 653 7.64 18.97 -19.14
N ILE A 654 7.23 19.08 -17.87
CA ILE A 654 6.55 20.26 -17.32
C ILE A 654 7.43 20.81 -16.20
N THR A 655 7.73 22.10 -16.27
CA THR A 655 8.56 22.80 -15.27
C THR A 655 7.83 24.05 -14.79
N LEU A 656 7.77 24.26 -13.48
CA LEU A 656 7.23 25.47 -12.86
C LEU A 656 8.21 26.65 -13.02
N ILE A 657 7.73 27.78 -13.53
CA ILE A 657 8.52 28.99 -13.72
C ILE A 657 8.40 29.86 -12.47
N LEU A 658 9.49 30.02 -11.73
CA LEU A 658 9.58 30.87 -10.55
C LEU A 658 9.98 32.30 -10.94
N PRO A 659 9.70 33.31 -10.09
CA PRO A 659 10.22 34.66 -10.32
C PRO A 659 11.74 34.64 -10.49
N GLY A 660 12.24 35.43 -11.45
CA GLY A 660 13.67 35.64 -11.60
C GLY A 660 14.27 36.27 -10.35
N LYS A 661 15.55 36.02 -10.06
CA LYS A 661 16.26 36.71 -8.98
C LYS A 661 16.28 38.20 -9.29
N SER A 662 15.48 38.99 -8.58
CA SER A 662 15.56 40.45 -8.67
C SER A 662 16.87 40.90 -8.03
N ASN A 663 17.81 41.39 -8.83
CA ASN A 663 19.04 42.05 -8.36
C ASN A 663 18.78 43.46 -7.79
N SER A 664 17.53 43.79 -7.44
CA SER A 664 17.17 45.09 -6.88
C SER A 664 16.64 44.93 -5.45
N ILE A 665 17.48 45.30 -4.47
CA ILE A 665 16.99 45.64 -3.13
C ILE A 665 16.20 46.94 -3.30
N GLN A 666 14.86 46.86 -3.34
CA GLN A 666 14.03 48.04 -3.13
C GLN A 666 14.18 48.46 -1.66
N LEU A 667 15.07 49.42 -1.40
CA LEU A 667 15.18 50.06 -0.09
C LEU A 667 13.89 50.83 0.22
N PHE A 668 13.27 50.48 1.34
CA PHE A 668 12.12 51.18 1.90
C PHE A 668 12.43 52.67 2.15
N ASN A 669 11.50 53.57 1.77
CA ASN A 669 11.63 54.99 2.11
C ASN A 669 11.18 55.20 3.58
N THR A 670 12.13 55.15 4.51
CA THR A 670 11.94 55.22 5.97
C THR A 670 11.27 56.50 6.48
N SER A 671 10.99 57.48 5.61
CA SER A 671 10.39 58.77 5.97
C SER A 671 8.91 58.70 6.39
N LYS A 672 8.22 57.58 6.17
CA LYS A 672 6.79 57.39 6.50
C LYS A 672 6.51 56.48 7.71
N LEU A 673 7.55 56.06 8.42
CA LEU A 673 7.45 55.24 9.63
C LEU A 673 7.90 56.05 10.85
N LYS A 674 7.08 56.03 11.91
CA LYS A 674 7.40 56.64 13.21
C LYS A 674 7.50 55.54 14.26
N ILE A 675 8.65 55.47 14.94
CA ILE A 675 8.92 54.51 16.03
C ILE A 675 9.20 55.31 17.29
N TYR A 676 8.32 55.23 18.29
CA TYR A 676 8.41 56.06 19.50
C TYR A 676 7.70 55.45 20.73
N PRO A 677 8.12 55.78 21.97
CA PRO A 677 9.39 56.45 22.29
C PRO A 677 10.58 55.51 22.03
N ASN A 678 11.71 56.07 21.62
CA ASN A 678 12.99 55.36 21.50
C ASN A 678 14.10 56.33 21.91
N PRO A 679 14.71 56.18 23.11
CA PRO A 679 14.63 55.03 24.02
C PRO A 679 13.27 54.81 24.70
N SER A 680 12.96 53.57 25.13
CA SER A 680 11.75 53.20 25.89
C SER A 680 12.05 52.30 27.08
N SER A 681 11.23 52.36 28.14
CA SER A 681 11.31 51.49 29.32
C SER A 681 10.06 50.64 29.55
N SER A 682 9.04 50.74 28.68
CA SER A 682 7.78 50.00 28.87
C SER A 682 7.16 49.53 27.56
N HIS A 683 7.02 50.39 26.57
CA HIS A 683 6.40 50.03 25.30
C HIS A 683 6.91 50.89 24.15
N VAL A 684 6.83 50.37 22.94
CA VAL A 684 7.22 51.06 21.71
C VAL A 684 6.07 51.00 20.73
N VAL A 685 5.72 52.16 20.18
CA VAL A 685 4.68 52.32 19.16
C VAL A 685 5.34 52.44 17.80
N ILE A 686 4.82 51.68 16.83
CA ILE A 686 5.20 51.72 15.43
C ILE A 686 3.99 52.23 14.66
N GLU A 687 4.12 53.37 14.01
CA GLU A 687 3.05 54.01 13.26
C GLU A 687 3.50 54.21 11.81
N SER A 688 2.68 53.74 10.89
CA SER A 688 2.87 53.82 9.44
C SER A 688 1.79 54.72 8.85
N GLU A 689 2.18 55.62 7.94
CA GLU A 689 1.24 56.46 7.20
C GLU A 689 0.48 55.68 6.09
N VAL A 690 0.86 54.42 5.84
CA VAL A 690 0.15 53.49 4.94
C VAL A 690 -0.58 52.42 5.75
N ASN A 691 -1.84 52.17 5.36
CA ASN A 691 -2.79 51.32 6.06
C ASN A 691 -2.62 49.82 5.71
N ASP A 692 -1.36 49.38 5.58
CA ASP A 692 -0.98 48.02 5.18
C ASP A 692 -0.64 47.16 6.39
N LYS A 693 -0.61 45.83 6.20
CA LYS A 693 -0.20 44.85 7.22
C LYS A 693 1.31 44.92 7.42
N LEU A 694 1.71 45.29 8.63
CA LEU A 694 3.09 45.37 9.11
C LEU A 694 3.39 44.13 9.95
N ARG A 695 4.42 43.38 9.59
CA ARG A 695 5.08 42.42 10.49
C ARG A 695 6.21 43.14 11.20
N PHE A 696 6.32 42.99 12.51
CA PHE A 696 7.45 43.50 13.26
C PHE A 696 8.04 42.42 14.16
N THR A 697 9.34 42.22 14.03
CA THR A 697 10.13 41.24 14.76
C THR A 697 11.23 41.95 15.51
N LEU A 698 11.13 41.97 16.84
CA LEU A 698 12.20 42.43 17.72
C LEU A 698 13.16 41.27 17.98
N SER A 699 14.45 41.54 17.82
CA SER A 699 15.54 40.60 18.02
C SER A 699 16.65 41.22 18.87
N ASP A 700 17.42 40.40 19.57
CA ASP A 700 18.65 40.87 20.22
C ASP A 700 19.77 41.13 19.19
N ILE A 701 20.92 41.65 19.65
CA ILE A 701 22.07 41.93 18.79
C ILE A 701 22.70 40.68 18.17
N GLN A 702 22.38 39.48 18.66
CA GLN A 702 22.83 38.21 18.10
C GLN A 702 21.84 37.65 17.06
N GLY A 703 20.74 38.36 16.80
CA GLY A 703 19.73 37.98 15.82
C GLY A 703 18.69 36.99 16.35
N LYS A 704 18.65 36.73 17.66
CA LYS A 704 17.61 35.88 18.26
C LYS A 704 16.30 36.66 18.32
N ASN A 705 15.26 36.13 17.70
CA ASN A 705 13.91 36.71 17.76
C ASN A 705 13.35 36.63 19.18
N LEU A 706 12.89 37.77 19.69
CA LEU A 706 12.32 37.93 21.03
C LEU A 706 10.81 38.12 20.96
N ILE A 707 10.32 38.91 20.00
CA ILE A 707 8.91 39.23 19.83
C ILE A 707 8.62 39.33 18.34
N THR A 708 7.61 38.63 17.82
CA THR A 708 7.06 38.84 16.47
C THR A 708 5.58 39.15 16.59
N GLN A 709 5.12 40.20 15.94
CA GLN A 709 3.74 40.66 15.97
C GLN A 709 3.33 41.28 14.63
N TYR A 710 2.02 41.41 14.43
CA TYR A 710 1.43 42.01 13.24
C TYR A 710 0.48 43.14 13.61
N ALA A 711 0.48 44.23 12.84
CA ALA A 711 -0.50 45.32 12.99
C ALA A 711 -0.85 45.91 11.62
N ILE A 712 -1.97 46.63 11.55
CA ILE A 712 -2.36 47.40 10.37
C ILE A 712 -2.29 48.89 10.74
N GLY A 713 -1.47 49.66 10.04
CA GLY A 713 -1.27 51.09 10.27
C GLY A 713 -0.53 51.45 11.57
N LYS A 714 -0.93 50.93 12.74
CA LYS A 714 -0.33 51.24 14.05
C LYS A 714 -0.24 50.02 14.96
N GLY A 715 0.97 49.72 15.46
CA GLY A 715 1.26 48.61 16.37
C GLY A 715 1.93 49.07 17.66
N ARG A 716 1.82 48.27 18.73
CA ARG A 716 2.46 48.52 20.03
C ARG A 716 3.16 47.26 20.53
N ILE A 717 4.45 47.35 20.80
CA ILE A 717 5.27 46.31 21.41
C ILE A 717 5.43 46.63 22.90
N ASP A 718 5.13 45.67 23.78
CA ASP A 718 5.52 45.73 25.19
C ASP A 718 6.97 45.27 25.34
N VAL A 719 7.80 46.11 25.96
CA VAL A 719 9.24 45.89 26.17
C VAL A 719 9.62 45.96 27.65
N SER A 720 8.63 46.04 28.55
CA SER A 720 8.84 46.21 30.00
C SER A 720 9.61 45.06 30.66
N MET A 721 9.57 43.87 30.06
CA MET A 721 10.24 42.67 30.55
C MET A 721 11.65 42.47 29.94
N LEU A 722 12.08 43.35 29.03
CA LEU A 722 13.40 43.27 28.41
C LEU A 722 14.45 43.99 29.25
N SER A 723 15.66 43.43 29.31
CA SER A 723 16.80 44.07 29.97
C SER A 723 17.22 45.35 29.25
N THR A 724 17.76 46.32 30.00
CA THR A 724 18.37 47.53 29.45
C THR A 724 19.41 47.16 28.38
N GLY A 725 19.28 47.69 27.16
CA GLY A 725 20.12 47.29 26.04
C GLY A 725 19.69 47.79 24.67
N ILE A 726 20.45 47.40 23.65
CA ILE A 726 20.15 47.68 22.24
C ILE A 726 19.52 46.44 21.62
N TYR A 727 18.44 46.63 20.87
CA TYR A 727 17.70 45.60 20.16
C TYR A 727 17.49 46.00 18.70
N MET A 728 17.25 45.00 17.85
CA MET A 728 17.02 45.16 16.41
C MET A 728 15.55 44.89 16.10
N LEU A 729 14.86 45.91 15.62
CA LEU A 729 13.46 45.84 15.20
C LEU A 729 13.40 45.69 13.68
N ASN A 730 13.11 44.47 13.21
CA ASN A 730 12.88 44.16 11.81
C ASN A 730 11.40 44.40 11.49
N LEU A 731 11.11 45.27 10.52
CA LEU A 731 9.79 45.55 10.01
C LEU A 731 9.67 44.96 8.61
N GLU A 732 8.53 44.37 8.27
CA GLU A 732 8.26 43.88 6.93
C GLU A 732 6.85 44.29 6.51
N LEU A 733 6.76 44.93 5.35
CA LEU A 733 5.52 45.40 4.75
C LEU A 733 5.45 44.86 3.33
N ASN A 734 4.45 44.01 3.04
CA ASN A 734 4.27 43.38 1.73
C ASN A 734 5.55 42.72 1.18
N GLY A 735 6.30 42.01 2.04
CA GLY A 735 7.54 41.31 1.68
C GLY A 735 8.81 42.17 1.62
N ILE A 736 8.71 43.48 1.90
CA ILE A 736 9.86 44.40 1.89
C ILE A 736 10.37 44.61 3.33
N PRO A 737 11.59 44.17 3.68
CA PRO A 737 12.13 44.33 5.02
C PRO A 737 12.78 45.71 5.25
N SER A 738 12.70 46.22 6.48
CA SER A 738 13.40 47.39 7.01
C SER A 738 13.90 47.08 8.42
N VAL A 739 15.06 47.59 8.81
CA VAL A 739 15.67 47.28 10.12
C VAL A 739 15.95 48.55 10.89
N HIS A 740 15.49 48.61 12.14
CA HIS A 740 15.61 49.78 13.01
C HIS A 740 16.26 49.42 14.34
N LYS A 741 17.10 50.32 14.84
CA LYS A 741 17.71 50.20 16.18
C LYS A 741 16.72 50.66 17.25
N LEU A 742 16.51 49.83 18.27
CA LEU A 742 15.70 50.15 19.44
C LEU A 742 16.54 50.16 20.71
N ILE A 743 16.38 51.18 21.56
CA ILE A 743 17.10 51.31 22.83
C ILE A 743 16.10 51.12 23.97
N ILE A 744 16.33 50.10 24.81
CA ILE A 744 15.53 49.84 26.00
C ILE A 744 16.31 50.32 27.23
N ASN A 745 15.67 51.15 28.06
CA ASN A 745 16.24 51.76 29.26
C ASN A 745 15.83 51.01 30.52
#